data_AF-A0A924DJD1-F1
#
_entry.id   AF-A0A924DJD1-F1
#
_cell.length_a   1.000
_cell.length_b   1.000
_cell.length_c   1.000
_cell.angle_alpha   90.00
_cell.angle_beta   90.00
_cell.angle_gamma   90.00
#
_symmetry.space_group_name_H-M   'P 1'
#
loop_
_entity.id
_entity.type
_entity.pdbx_description
1 polymer ?
#
loop_
_entity_poly.entity_id
_entity_poly.type
_entity_poly.pdbx_seq_one_letter_code
_entity_poly.pdbx_strand_id
1 'polypeptide(L)'
;CWRVWGERYNYFATPNDAQIFYDELAYSILNQACVPNSPQWFNTGLHEVYGITGKPQGHYYVDPFDNELKKSTSAYERPQPHACFILSVEDDLVNEGGIMDLWVREARIFKYGSGVGTNYSSIRGDGEKLSGGGTSSGLMSFLKIGDRAAGAIKSGGTTRRAAKMVCLDLDHPEIENFVNWKVGEEDKVAALIAAGYPSDYEGEAYKTVSGQNSNNSVRIPNSFFKALDTDGDWELKGRSNGKVMKTIKARELWKQINHAAWKCADPGTQYDTTINEWHTCPEGGPIRASNPCVTADTLVATHKGLERIGDLVGESRGIKSFDNKMHWVEKIFANGNKPVYQLKTKSGYSLNLTADHLVYTLNRGDVPANELSKDDRIQLVKGEFGMETMGGENLAQLAGLLVGDGCITHLNEKDAEGNIRRVAFLNMSKDEKTILEWANTQLNKLRPVLGEHNKKGNVSDTGTTLRINVGSPGILSIFEKVAVLDKGSENKQFKDFIFVLSKKEQAAVIRGLFTADGYVANYGDKSQYISLDSVSLELLKQVQIILLNFGIKAKIYENRRAGKLTSFLPDGKGDYKEYPVKEIHSLRISRSSRIIFEDEIGFMEESYKSAQLKKLNVEIATYLDQLSDDILSLEFLGNQDVFDLTESETSHFVANGIAVHNCSEYMFLDNTACNLASVNLRRFFEESDNSFDVKGFEHTCRLWTVVLEISVLMAQFPSKEVAQLSYDYRTLGLGYANLGSMLMVSGIPYDSDEARGIAGAITAIMTGVAYTTSAEMAGFLGAFARYEDNKQHMLRVMRNHRAAAYDAQEVYEGIEIKPQGINAKYCPDYLLTAAIKAWDEAVQLGEKNGYRNAQTTVIAPTGTIGLVMDCDTTGVEPDFALVK
;
A
#
# COMPACT_ATOMS: atom_id res chain seq x y z
N CYS A 1 19.57 8.60 34.66
CA CYS A 1 19.17 9.42 33.51
C CYS A 1 18.00 10.34 33.86
N TRP A 2 16.76 9.86 33.96
CA TRP A 2 15.55 10.68 34.13
C TRP A 2 15.66 11.80 35.18
N ARG A 3 16.14 11.49 36.40
CA ARG A 3 16.34 12.51 37.46
C ARG A 3 17.09 13.74 36.94
N VAL A 4 18.25 13.55 36.32
CA VAL A 4 19.12 14.62 35.81
C VAL A 4 18.42 15.46 34.73
N TRP A 5 17.55 14.85 33.93
CA TRP A 5 16.78 15.57 32.91
C TRP A 5 15.59 16.33 33.52
N GLY A 6 14.91 15.78 34.54
CA GLY A 6 13.91 16.52 35.31
C GLY A 6 14.52 17.67 36.13
N GLU A 7 15.71 17.47 36.70
CA GLU A 7 16.51 18.50 37.39
C GLU A 7 16.90 19.65 36.44
N ARG A 8 17.31 19.35 35.18
CA ARG A 8 17.63 20.37 34.16
C ARG A 8 16.44 21.22 33.74
N TYR A 9 15.26 20.62 33.68
CA TYR A 9 14.06 21.22 33.09
C TYR A 9 12.94 21.50 34.11
N ASN A 10 13.30 21.63 35.39
CA ASN A 10 12.46 22.10 36.50
C ASN A 10 11.22 21.23 36.82
N TYR A 11 11.32 19.90 36.71
CA TYR A 11 10.25 18.97 37.09
C TYR A 11 10.19 18.68 38.59
N PHE A 12 11.18 19.16 39.36
CA PHE A 12 11.28 18.97 40.80
C PHE A 12 11.45 20.33 41.48
N ALA A 13 10.67 20.59 42.53
CA ALA A 13 10.74 21.85 43.27
C ALA A 13 12.05 21.98 44.07
N THR A 14 12.59 20.85 44.55
CA THR A 14 13.87 20.77 45.26
C THR A 14 14.70 19.56 44.79
N PRO A 15 16.03 19.56 45.03
CA PRO A 15 16.86 18.38 44.81
C PRO A 15 16.47 17.16 45.67
N ASN A 16 15.75 17.38 46.78
CA ASN A 16 15.23 16.30 47.62
C ASN A 16 14.07 15.56 46.91
N ASP A 17 13.18 16.30 46.25
CA ASP A 17 12.07 15.70 45.50
C ASP A 17 12.59 14.93 44.27
N ALA A 18 13.64 15.47 43.63
CA ALA A 18 14.37 14.76 42.58
C ALA A 18 14.99 13.45 43.09
N GLN A 19 15.55 13.45 44.30
CA GLN A 19 16.11 12.24 44.90
C GLN A 19 15.02 11.22 45.27
N ILE A 20 13.90 11.66 45.86
CA ILE A 20 12.72 10.80 46.13
C ILE A 20 12.25 10.14 44.83
N PHE A 21 12.04 10.92 43.76
CA PHE A 21 11.65 10.39 42.45
C PHE A 21 12.63 9.33 41.91
N TYR A 22 13.94 9.49 42.14
CA TYR A 22 14.93 8.49 41.77
C TYR A 22 14.83 7.21 42.61
N ASP A 23 14.65 7.34 43.93
CA ASP A 23 14.56 6.20 44.85
C ASP A 23 13.24 5.42 44.66
N GLU A 24 12.12 6.11 44.42
CA GLU A 24 10.83 5.51 44.04
C GLU A 24 10.90 4.82 42.67
N LEU A 25 11.55 5.43 41.68
CA LEU A 25 11.73 4.83 40.36
C LEU A 25 12.64 3.59 40.42
N ALA A 26 13.71 3.65 41.21
CA ALA A 26 14.59 2.51 41.46
C ALA A 26 13.81 1.36 42.13
N TYR A 27 13.01 1.66 43.16
CA TYR A 27 12.13 0.69 43.81
C TYR A 27 11.10 0.09 42.83
N SER A 28 10.41 0.92 42.03
CA SER A 28 9.41 0.48 41.05
C SER A 28 9.98 -0.48 40.01
N ILE A 29 11.21 -0.24 39.54
CA ILE A 29 11.88 -1.10 38.55
C ILE A 29 12.39 -2.38 39.20
N LEU A 30 13.05 -2.29 40.37
CA LEU A 30 13.60 -3.45 41.09
C LEU A 30 12.51 -4.39 41.62
N ASN A 31 11.35 -3.86 42.02
CA ASN A 31 10.18 -4.64 42.41
C ASN A 31 9.36 -5.15 41.20
N GLN A 32 9.80 -4.89 39.96
CA GLN A 32 9.10 -5.23 38.72
C GLN A 32 7.65 -4.71 38.67
N ALA A 33 7.36 -3.62 39.38
CA ALA A 33 6.03 -3.05 39.50
C ALA A 33 5.61 -2.30 38.22
N CYS A 34 6.57 -1.67 37.53
CA CYS A 34 6.41 -1.10 36.21
C CYS A 34 7.79 -0.91 35.55
N VAL A 35 7.87 -1.06 34.22
CA VAL A 35 9.10 -0.89 33.45
C VAL A 35 8.86 -0.13 32.13
N PRO A 36 9.88 0.55 31.56
CA PRO A 36 9.75 1.25 30.29
C PRO A 36 9.96 0.32 29.09
N ASN A 37 9.55 0.79 27.90
CA ASN A 37 9.77 0.10 26.64
C ASN A 37 11.25 -0.21 26.34
N SER A 38 11.52 -1.26 25.54
CA SER A 38 12.89 -1.75 25.27
C SER A 38 13.90 -0.66 24.81
N PRO A 39 13.56 0.32 23.93
CA PRO A 39 14.49 1.40 23.57
C PRO A 39 15.04 2.24 24.74
N GLN A 40 14.33 2.34 25.86
CA GLN A 40 14.84 3.03 27.04
C GLN A 40 15.98 2.22 27.68
N TRP A 41 15.81 0.90 27.80
CA TRP A 41 16.85 -0.01 28.28
C TRP A 41 18.09 -0.04 27.38
N PHE A 42 17.92 0.21 26.07
CA PHE A 42 19.02 0.22 25.11
C PHE A 42 19.76 1.57 25.03
N ASN A 43 19.03 2.69 25.10
CA ASN A 43 19.58 4.01 24.75
C ASN A 43 19.69 4.98 25.95
N THR A 44 18.82 4.87 26.95
CA THR A 44 18.66 5.91 27.97
C THR A 44 19.80 5.86 28.99
N GLY A 45 20.68 6.86 28.92
CA GLY A 45 21.82 7.01 29.81
C GLY A 45 23.18 6.62 29.23
N LEU A 46 23.26 6.18 27.97
CA LEU A 46 24.54 5.84 27.30
C LEU A 46 25.56 6.98 27.42
N HIS A 47 25.17 8.22 27.09
CA HIS A 47 26.02 9.39 27.33
C HIS A 47 25.98 9.85 28.79
N GLU A 48 24.79 10.04 29.36
CA GLU A 48 24.57 10.65 30.69
C GLU A 48 25.25 9.92 31.85
N VAL A 49 25.41 8.60 31.76
CA VAL A 49 25.96 7.75 32.83
C VAL A 49 27.30 7.14 32.44
N TYR A 50 27.50 6.79 31.16
CA TYR A 50 28.69 6.06 30.70
C TYR A 50 29.60 6.86 29.76
N GLY A 51 29.27 8.13 29.45
CA GLY A 51 30.08 9.00 28.59
C GLY A 51 30.18 8.56 27.13
N ILE A 52 29.30 7.65 26.67
CA ILE A 52 29.35 7.10 25.31
C ILE A 52 28.92 8.17 24.31
N THR A 53 29.75 8.42 23.30
CA THR A 53 29.55 9.42 22.23
C THR A 53 29.62 8.75 20.85
N GLY A 54 29.18 9.47 19.81
CA GLY A 54 29.26 8.96 18.43
C GLY A 54 28.99 10.05 17.40
N LYS A 55 29.42 9.84 16.15
CA LYS A 55 29.24 10.83 15.06
C LYS A 55 27.74 11.11 14.82
N PRO A 56 27.31 12.37 14.58
CA PRO A 56 25.94 12.71 14.21
C PRO A 56 25.32 11.76 13.18
N GLN A 57 24.07 11.36 13.40
CA GLN A 57 23.32 10.44 12.52
C GLN A 57 22.15 11.15 11.80
N GLY A 58 22.17 12.49 11.74
CA GLY A 58 21.12 13.29 11.11
C GLY A 58 19.81 13.36 11.89
N HIS A 59 19.88 13.35 13.23
CA HIS A 59 18.72 13.47 14.12
C HIS A 59 18.49 14.92 14.56
N TYR A 60 17.31 15.19 15.09
CA TYR A 60 16.84 16.52 15.51
C TYR A 60 16.16 16.46 16.88
N TYR A 61 16.08 17.59 17.59
CA TYR A 61 15.38 17.75 18.86
C TYR A 61 14.90 19.20 19.01
N VAL A 62 13.83 19.44 19.77
CA VAL A 62 13.51 20.79 20.27
C VAL A 62 14.20 20.97 21.62
N ASP A 63 14.86 22.11 21.83
CA ASP A 63 15.51 22.42 23.11
C ASP A 63 14.52 23.10 24.07
N PRO A 64 14.17 22.51 25.23
CA PRO A 64 13.13 23.05 26.10
C PRO A 64 13.47 24.39 26.79
N PHE A 65 14.68 24.94 26.62
CA PHE A 65 15.05 26.26 27.17
C PHE A 65 14.60 27.44 26.30
N ASP A 66 14.73 27.34 24.98
CA ASP A 66 14.32 28.38 24.02
C ASP A 66 13.19 27.93 23.09
N ASN A 67 12.86 26.63 23.09
CA ASN A 67 11.90 25.96 22.22
C ASN A 67 12.30 25.99 20.73
N GLU A 68 13.58 26.18 20.42
CA GLU A 68 14.09 26.10 19.05
C GLU A 68 14.38 24.65 18.62
N LEU A 69 14.07 24.35 17.36
CA LEU A 69 14.41 23.08 16.70
C LEU A 69 15.89 23.05 16.31
N LYS A 70 16.64 22.10 16.87
CA LYS A 70 18.10 21.95 16.73
C LYS A 70 18.46 20.56 16.18
N LYS A 71 19.65 20.44 15.61
CA LYS A 71 20.20 19.20 15.04
C LYS A 71 21.17 18.56 16.03
N SER A 72 21.10 17.24 16.21
CA SER A 72 21.95 16.52 17.15
C SER A 72 23.44 16.58 16.79
N THR A 73 24.25 16.94 17.77
CA THR A 73 25.72 17.03 17.75
C THR A 73 26.42 15.69 17.95
N SER A 74 25.70 14.67 18.43
CA SER A 74 26.22 13.33 18.70
C SER A 74 25.15 12.26 18.45
N ALA A 75 25.58 11.00 18.35
CA ALA A 75 24.69 9.86 18.25
C ALA A 75 23.96 9.53 19.57
N TYR A 76 24.51 9.90 20.73
CA TYR A 76 24.04 9.40 22.04
C TYR A 76 23.87 10.47 23.14
N GLU A 77 24.26 11.72 22.92
CA GLU A 77 24.04 12.84 23.88
C GLU A 77 22.57 12.98 24.29
N ARG A 78 21.68 12.69 23.34
CA ARG A 78 20.23 12.53 23.52
C ARG A 78 19.85 11.09 23.14
N PRO A 79 19.18 10.30 23.98
CA PRO A 79 18.71 8.96 23.62
C PRO A 79 17.58 8.99 22.57
N GLN A 80 17.24 7.82 22.01
CA GLN A 80 15.93 7.56 21.39
C GLN A 80 15.08 6.73 22.36
N PRO A 81 14.31 7.36 23.28
CA PRO A 81 13.54 6.63 24.30
C PRO A 81 12.18 6.13 23.80
N HIS A 82 11.63 6.71 22.73
CA HIS A 82 10.33 6.36 22.16
C HIS A 82 10.37 5.00 21.47
N ALA A 83 9.31 4.18 21.60
CA ALA A 83 9.24 2.86 20.96
C ALA A 83 8.35 2.81 19.73
N CYS A 84 7.31 3.63 19.67
CA CYS A 84 6.42 3.72 18.53
C CYS A 84 6.57 5.08 17.87
N PHE A 85 6.68 5.09 16.55
CA PHE A 85 6.68 6.29 15.72
C PHE A 85 5.51 6.19 14.75
N ILE A 86 4.79 7.28 14.55
CA ILE A 86 4.09 7.53 13.31
C ILE A 86 4.91 8.48 12.47
N LEU A 87 5.13 8.12 11.21
CA LEU A 87 5.58 9.03 10.17
C LEU A 87 4.41 9.35 9.23
N SER A 88 4.36 10.54 8.64
CA SER A 88 3.79 10.59 7.29
C SER A 88 4.86 10.06 6.36
N VAL A 89 4.43 9.63 5.18
CA VAL A 89 5.24 9.88 4.01
C VAL A 89 4.39 10.58 2.96
N GLU A 90 5.04 11.53 2.32
CA GLU A 90 4.50 12.42 1.32
C GLU A 90 4.73 11.87 -0.07
N ASP A 91 4.45 12.69 -1.10
CA ASP A 91 5.10 12.39 -2.38
C ASP A 91 6.48 12.90 -2.21
N ASP A 92 7.41 11.98 -2.23
CA ASP A 92 8.43 12.04 -3.24
C ASP A 92 9.14 10.70 -3.37
N LEU A 93 9.84 10.46 -4.46
CA LEU A 93 10.82 9.36 -4.46
C LEU A 93 12.03 9.68 -3.58
N VAL A 94 12.55 10.90 -3.64
CA VAL A 94 13.88 11.27 -3.10
C VAL A 94 13.91 12.51 -2.22
N ASN A 95 12.92 13.39 -2.31
CA ASN A 95 12.88 14.62 -1.50
C ASN A 95 12.54 14.35 -0.02
N GLU A 96 12.85 15.33 0.85
CA GLU A 96 12.54 15.27 2.29
C GLU A 96 11.03 15.10 2.52
N GLY A 97 10.64 14.17 3.40
CA GLY A 97 9.24 13.77 3.58
C GLY A 97 8.76 12.63 2.66
N GLY A 98 9.43 12.37 1.53
CA GLY A 98 9.15 11.26 0.61
C GLY A 98 9.77 9.92 1.02
N ILE A 99 9.86 8.98 0.07
CA ILE A 99 10.29 7.56 0.18
C ILE A 99 11.68 7.36 0.72
N MET A 100 12.68 7.79 -0.04
CA MET A 100 14.05 7.39 0.26
C MET A 100 14.49 8.08 1.55
N ASP A 101 13.96 9.28 1.78
CA ASP A 101 13.98 9.93 3.09
C ASP A 101 13.20 9.15 4.15
N LEU A 102 12.00 8.60 3.86
CA LEU A 102 11.27 7.75 4.80
C LEU A 102 12.12 6.57 5.27
N TRP A 103 12.75 5.75 4.43
CA TRP A 103 13.55 4.63 4.98
C TRP A 103 14.87 5.10 5.55
N VAL A 104 15.33 6.30 5.21
CA VAL A 104 16.39 6.96 5.97
C VAL A 104 15.88 7.36 7.37
N ARG A 105 14.63 7.81 7.52
CA ARG A 105 13.95 8.04 8.81
C ARG A 105 13.70 6.73 9.56
N GLU A 106 13.19 5.68 8.90
CA GLU A 106 12.94 4.36 9.49
C GLU A 106 14.25 3.64 9.85
N ALA A 107 15.30 3.73 9.03
CA ALA A 107 16.62 3.17 9.37
C ALA A 107 17.26 3.89 10.57
N ARG A 108 17.02 5.20 10.73
CA ARG A 108 17.35 5.94 11.97
C ARG A 108 16.58 5.35 13.16
N ILE A 109 15.25 5.20 13.05
CA ILE A 109 14.37 4.61 14.09
C ILE A 109 14.81 3.19 14.49
N PHE A 110 14.85 2.28 13.51
CA PHE A 110 15.12 0.84 13.68
C PHE A 110 16.49 0.58 14.31
N LYS A 111 17.50 1.35 13.92
CA LYS A 111 18.86 1.27 14.46
C LYS A 111 18.90 1.36 15.99
N TYR A 112 18.03 2.15 16.60
CA TYR A 112 17.99 2.36 18.06
C TYR A 112 16.89 1.55 18.78
N GLY A 113 16.29 0.55 18.14
CA GLY A 113 15.42 -0.43 18.83
C GLY A 113 13.92 -0.18 18.75
N SER A 114 13.50 0.88 18.05
CA SER A 114 12.10 1.31 17.99
C SER A 114 11.41 0.79 16.72
N GLY A 115 10.08 0.76 16.75
CA GLY A 115 9.24 0.42 15.60
C GLY A 115 8.55 1.64 14.98
N VAL A 116 8.00 1.44 13.78
CA VAL A 116 7.37 2.52 13.00
C VAL A 116 6.08 2.06 12.33
N GLY A 117 4.99 2.76 12.63
CA GLY A 117 3.85 2.91 11.74
C GLY A 117 4.03 4.17 10.93
N THR A 118 3.40 4.25 9.77
CA THR A 118 3.62 5.36 8.84
C THR A 118 2.39 5.45 7.96
N ASN A 119 1.70 6.59 7.81
CA ASN A 119 0.66 6.56 6.78
C ASN A 119 1.18 6.45 5.37
N TYR A 120 0.51 5.55 4.67
CA TYR A 120 0.57 5.40 3.25
C TYR A 120 -0.86 5.45 2.67
N SER A 121 -1.75 6.23 3.32
CA SER A 121 -3.03 6.84 2.85
C SER A 121 -2.79 8.17 2.11
N SER A 122 -1.59 8.33 1.61
CA SER A 122 -0.99 9.62 1.29
C SER A 122 0.09 9.45 0.23
N ILE A 123 -0.15 8.67 -0.84
CA ILE A 123 0.90 8.07 -1.72
C ILE A 123 0.47 8.00 -3.28
N ARG A 124 1.06 7.37 -4.33
CA ARG A 124 0.45 6.89 -5.66
C ARG A 124 0.49 5.40 -6.26
N GLY A 125 -0.52 4.54 -6.04
CA GLY A 125 -0.69 3.09 -6.36
C GLY A 125 -1.01 2.63 -7.80
N ASP A 126 -1.42 1.35 -8.01
CA ASP A 126 -1.49 0.48 -9.25
C ASP A 126 -2.11 1.04 -10.54
N GLY A 127 -1.91 2.30 -10.85
CA GLY A 127 -2.38 2.91 -12.06
C GLY A 127 -2.57 4.42 -11.92
N GLU A 128 -1.49 5.19 -11.74
CA GLU A 128 -1.45 6.60 -11.29
C GLU A 128 -0.27 7.51 -11.79
N LYS A 129 0.62 8.29 -11.08
CA LYS A 129 1.73 9.15 -11.68
C LYS A 129 2.91 9.69 -10.78
N LEU A 130 4.22 9.67 -11.18
CA LEU A 130 5.52 10.23 -10.61
C LEU A 130 6.39 11.18 -11.51
N SER A 131 7.56 10.87 -12.09
CA SER A 131 8.47 11.89 -12.68
C SER A 131 8.05 12.49 -14.05
N GLY A 132 7.92 11.73 -15.14
CA GLY A 132 7.47 12.24 -16.46
C GLY A 132 7.50 11.25 -17.66
N GLY A 133 6.36 10.64 -18.03
CA GLY A 133 6.20 9.43 -18.88
C GLY A 133 6.74 8.06 -18.35
N GLY A 134 5.88 7.10 -17.96
CA GLY A 134 6.26 5.81 -17.33
C GLY A 134 5.34 5.38 -16.16
N THR A 135 5.51 4.18 -15.57
CA THR A 135 4.63 3.49 -14.57
C THR A 135 5.29 3.44 -13.18
N SER A 136 4.57 3.71 -12.08
CA SER A 136 5.17 3.78 -10.74
C SER A 136 5.30 2.37 -10.34
N SER A 137 6.29 2.07 -9.53
CA SER A 137 6.55 0.68 -9.31
C SER A 137 5.50 0.01 -8.40
N GLY A 138 4.38 0.73 -8.13
CA GLY A 138 2.99 0.35 -7.82
C GLY A 138 2.52 0.97 -6.54
N LEU A 139 2.11 0.14 -5.56
CA LEU A 139 2.19 0.41 -4.11
C LEU A 139 2.96 -0.64 -3.24
N MET A 140 3.13 -1.91 -3.62
CA MET A 140 3.80 -3.06 -2.95
C MET A 140 5.06 -3.60 -3.60
N SER A 141 5.63 -2.87 -4.50
CA SER A 141 7.05 -2.84 -4.58
C SER A 141 7.70 -1.69 -3.80
N PHE A 142 7.12 -1.12 -2.74
CA PHE A 142 7.90 -0.37 -1.74
C PHE A 142 7.29 -0.40 -0.29
N LEU A 143 8.13 -0.84 0.67
CA LEU A 143 8.19 -1.52 1.99
C LEU A 143 8.57 -3.04 2.11
N LYS A 144 9.37 -3.69 1.22
CA LYS A 144 10.30 -4.86 1.50
C LYS A 144 11.78 -4.74 1.10
N ILE A 145 12.26 -3.52 0.91
CA ILE A 145 13.33 -2.91 1.70
C ILE A 145 12.64 -1.87 2.62
N GLY A 146 11.45 -2.24 3.08
CA GLY A 146 10.87 -1.88 4.37
C GLY A 146 10.81 -3.12 5.27
N ASP A 147 10.31 -4.26 4.78
CA ASP A 147 10.46 -5.64 5.29
C ASP A 147 11.88 -6.24 5.07
N ARG A 148 12.58 -6.09 3.92
CA ARG A 148 14.05 -6.36 3.91
C ARG A 148 14.85 -5.24 4.57
N ALA A 149 14.37 -4.01 4.70
CA ALA A 149 15.09 -3.03 5.51
C ALA A 149 14.97 -3.40 6.98
N ALA A 150 13.76 -3.66 7.47
CA ALA A 150 13.49 -4.15 8.82
C ALA A 150 14.16 -5.51 9.09
N GLY A 151 14.20 -6.39 8.08
CA GLY A 151 14.87 -7.69 8.14
C GLY A 151 16.41 -7.61 8.08
N ALA A 152 16.98 -6.62 7.39
CA ALA A 152 18.43 -6.39 7.33
C ALA A 152 18.96 -5.48 8.46
N ILE A 153 18.16 -4.53 8.93
CA ILE A 153 18.50 -3.57 9.98
C ILE A 153 18.10 -4.17 11.31
N LYS A 154 19.08 -4.77 11.99
CA LYS A 154 18.89 -5.30 13.34
C LYS A 154 18.97 -4.18 14.38
N SER A 155 18.01 -4.19 15.30
CA SER A 155 17.85 -3.18 16.33
C SER A 155 18.98 -3.19 17.37
N GLY A 156 19.60 -2.03 17.60
CA GLY A 156 20.67 -1.85 18.58
C GLY A 156 21.96 -2.65 18.30
N GLY A 157 22.11 -3.23 17.11
CA GLY A 157 23.17 -4.22 16.82
C GLY A 157 22.96 -5.58 17.51
N THR A 158 21.77 -5.82 18.07
CA THR A 158 21.40 -7.08 18.75
C THR A 158 20.81 -8.10 17.76
N THR A 159 20.23 -9.19 18.26
CA THR A 159 19.54 -10.20 17.44
C THR A 159 18.14 -9.79 16.96
N ARG A 160 17.53 -8.73 17.53
CA ARG A 160 16.15 -8.32 17.26
C ARG A 160 15.99 -7.72 15.86
N ARG A 161 15.07 -8.26 15.04
CA ARG A 161 14.61 -7.64 13.77
C ARG A 161 13.89 -6.32 14.07
N ALA A 162 13.83 -5.40 13.11
CA ALA A 162 13.05 -4.19 13.32
C ALA A 162 11.54 -4.47 13.28
N ALA A 163 10.76 -3.66 14.00
CA ALA A 163 9.30 -3.77 14.05
C ALA A 163 8.67 -2.75 13.10
N LYS A 164 8.10 -3.22 11.99
CA LYS A 164 7.40 -2.37 11.02
C LYS A 164 5.91 -2.65 11.02
N MET A 165 5.14 -1.62 11.34
CA MET A 165 3.69 -1.60 11.17
C MET A 165 3.37 -1.51 9.68
N VAL A 166 2.36 -2.28 9.23
CA VAL A 166 1.95 -2.40 7.83
C VAL A 166 0.40 -2.52 7.60
N CYS A 167 -0.44 -1.48 7.79
CA CYS A 167 -1.94 -1.59 7.89
C CYS A 167 -2.91 -0.69 7.01
N LEU A 168 -4.24 -0.91 6.97
CA LEU A 168 -5.04 -0.62 5.75
C LEU A 168 -6.56 -0.19 5.91
N ASP A 169 -6.95 1.07 5.68
CA ASP A 169 -8.36 1.51 5.60
C ASP A 169 -9.27 0.70 4.67
N LEU A 170 -10.48 0.47 5.13
CA LEU A 170 -11.63 0.28 4.28
C LEU A 170 -12.06 1.54 3.50
N ASP A 171 -11.20 2.55 3.29
CA ASP A 171 -11.57 3.92 2.88
C ASP A 171 -10.62 4.57 1.83
N HIS A 172 -10.00 3.87 0.86
CA HIS A 172 -8.78 4.37 0.17
C HIS A 172 -8.48 3.76 -1.26
N PRO A 173 -7.22 3.74 -1.82
CA PRO A 173 -6.76 3.10 -3.12
C PRO A 173 -6.27 1.63 -3.32
N GLU A 174 -5.80 0.80 -2.37
CA GLU A 174 -5.61 -0.68 -2.36
C GLU A 174 -5.87 -1.54 -1.03
N ILE A 175 -7.07 -2.07 -0.61
CA ILE A 175 -7.29 -2.85 0.70
C ILE A 175 -7.39 -4.39 0.63
N GLU A 176 -7.64 -5.09 -0.48
CA GLU A 176 -8.10 -6.50 -0.38
C GLU A 176 -6.91 -7.36 -0.05
N ASN A 177 -6.06 -7.65 -1.04
CA ASN A 177 -4.97 -8.62 -1.03
C ASN A 177 -4.24 -8.53 0.31
N PHE A 178 -4.12 -7.32 0.85
CA PHE A 178 -3.57 -6.95 2.14
C PHE A 178 -3.94 -7.83 3.30
N VAL A 179 -5.25 -7.95 3.43
CA VAL A 179 -5.95 -8.75 4.41
C VAL A 179 -5.28 -10.11 4.38
N ASN A 180 -5.04 -10.63 3.19
CA ASN A 180 -4.56 -11.98 3.00
C ASN A 180 -3.04 -12.08 2.81
N TRP A 181 -2.24 -11.01 2.74
CA TRP A 181 -0.83 -11.06 2.28
C TRP A 181 0.00 -12.22 2.81
N LYS A 182 -0.18 -12.54 4.10
CA LYS A 182 0.52 -13.66 4.72
C LYS A 182 -0.07 -15.02 4.35
N VAL A 183 -1.38 -15.18 4.10
CA VAL A 183 -2.05 -16.42 3.61
C VAL A 183 -1.25 -17.15 2.54
N GLY A 184 -0.96 -16.45 1.44
CA GLY A 184 -0.21 -16.99 0.29
C GLY A 184 1.31 -16.99 0.46
N GLU A 185 1.86 -16.31 1.46
CA GLU A 185 3.27 -16.48 1.87
C GLU A 185 3.40 -17.77 2.70
N GLU A 186 2.47 -18.03 3.65
CA GLU A 186 2.39 -19.27 4.41
C GLU A 186 2.19 -20.50 3.52
N ASP A 187 1.36 -20.42 2.48
CA ASP A 187 1.19 -21.52 1.50
C ASP A 187 2.50 -21.80 0.72
N LYS A 188 3.30 -20.76 0.44
CA LYS A 188 4.65 -20.94 -0.14
C LYS A 188 5.63 -21.55 0.87
N VAL A 189 5.57 -21.14 2.14
CA VAL A 189 6.41 -21.71 3.19
C VAL A 189 6.05 -23.17 3.45
N ALA A 190 4.77 -23.52 3.51
CA ALA A 190 4.31 -24.90 3.63
C ALA A 190 4.85 -25.80 2.48
N ALA A 191 4.91 -25.28 1.25
CA ALA A 191 5.51 -25.98 0.12
C ALA A 191 7.03 -26.17 0.26
N LEU A 192 7.77 -25.17 0.79
CA LEU A 192 9.21 -25.27 1.06
C LEU A 192 9.51 -26.26 2.20
N ILE A 193 8.69 -26.27 3.25
CA ILE A 193 8.76 -27.23 4.35
C ILE A 193 8.52 -28.66 3.82
N ALA A 194 7.50 -28.85 2.97
CA ALA A 194 7.24 -30.14 2.31
C ALA A 194 8.38 -30.59 1.38
N ALA A 195 9.17 -29.65 0.85
CA ALA A 195 10.38 -29.92 0.07
C ALA A 195 11.64 -30.18 0.92
N GLY A 196 11.55 -30.13 2.26
CA GLY A 196 12.62 -30.43 3.20
C GLY A 196 13.44 -29.23 3.69
N TYR A 197 13.01 -27.99 3.43
CA TYR A 197 13.59 -26.82 4.09
C TYR A 197 13.15 -26.76 5.58
N PRO A 198 13.96 -26.18 6.49
CA PRO A 198 13.58 -26.04 7.89
C PRO A 198 12.29 -25.24 8.06
N SER A 199 11.35 -25.77 8.86
CA SER A 199 10.11 -25.10 9.27
C SER A 199 10.29 -24.07 10.40
N ASP A 200 11.53 -23.73 10.71
CA ASP A 200 11.88 -22.64 11.63
C ASP A 200 11.51 -21.29 10.98
N TYR A 201 10.94 -20.37 11.76
CA TYR A 201 10.61 -19.00 11.35
C TYR A 201 11.87 -18.11 11.15
N GLU A 202 13.02 -18.54 11.67
CA GLU A 202 14.36 -18.06 11.31
C GLU A 202 15.04 -18.95 10.23
N GLY A 203 14.32 -19.93 9.68
CA GLY A 203 14.77 -20.79 8.59
C GLY A 203 14.82 -20.11 7.23
N GLU A 204 15.44 -20.79 6.26
CA GLU A 204 15.62 -20.28 4.89
C GLU A 204 14.28 -20.04 4.16
N ALA A 205 13.26 -20.86 4.45
CA ALA A 205 11.92 -20.71 3.88
C ALA A 205 11.30 -19.35 4.25
N TYR A 206 11.12 -19.08 5.55
CA TYR A 206 10.56 -17.83 6.07
C TYR A 206 11.42 -16.60 5.75
N LYS A 207 12.75 -16.74 5.60
CA LYS A 207 13.64 -15.65 5.17
C LYS A 207 13.54 -15.30 3.68
N THR A 208 13.09 -16.24 2.86
CA THR A 208 13.02 -16.08 1.39
C THR A 208 11.65 -15.57 0.93
N VAL A 209 10.56 -16.01 1.58
CA VAL A 209 9.25 -15.33 1.50
C VAL A 209 9.28 -13.97 2.20
N SER A 210 8.14 -13.30 2.36
CA SER A 210 8.13 -11.89 2.72
C SER A 210 6.79 -11.40 3.28
N GLY A 211 6.77 -10.20 3.88
CA GLY A 211 5.70 -9.83 4.83
C GLY A 211 5.85 -10.47 6.19
N GLN A 212 6.97 -11.16 6.38
CA GLN A 212 7.39 -11.84 7.59
C GLN A 212 8.19 -10.91 8.52
N ASN A 213 8.32 -9.63 8.15
CA ASN A 213 9.01 -8.58 8.92
C ASN A 213 8.09 -7.36 9.14
N SER A 214 6.77 -7.59 9.12
CA SER A 214 5.75 -6.59 9.38
C SER A 214 4.44 -7.15 9.93
N ASN A 215 3.64 -6.31 10.57
CA ASN A 215 2.28 -6.61 11.06
C ASN A 215 1.23 -5.87 10.24
N ASN A 216 0.06 -6.46 10.02
CA ASN A 216 -0.99 -5.95 9.14
C ASN A 216 -2.33 -5.82 9.91
N SER A 217 -3.12 -4.76 9.68
CA SER A 217 -4.43 -4.45 10.29
C SER A 217 -5.28 -3.59 9.36
N VAL A 218 -6.60 -3.39 9.57
CA VAL A 218 -7.45 -2.58 8.65
C VAL A 218 -8.30 -1.49 9.31
N ARG A 219 -8.35 -0.22 8.85
CA ARG A 219 -9.24 0.81 9.47
C ARG A 219 -10.62 0.98 8.83
N ILE A 220 -11.64 0.70 9.62
CA ILE A 220 -13.01 0.58 9.18
C ILE A 220 -13.78 1.83 9.61
N PRO A 221 -14.26 2.69 8.69
CA PRO A 221 -15.13 3.78 9.09
C PRO A 221 -16.51 3.26 9.53
N ASN A 222 -17.19 4.00 10.41
CA ASN A 222 -18.50 3.56 10.95
C ASN A 222 -19.57 3.40 9.84
N SER A 223 -19.38 4.06 8.68
CA SER A 223 -20.18 3.90 7.47
C SER A 223 -20.09 2.51 6.82
N PHE A 224 -18.98 1.78 6.98
CA PHE A 224 -18.89 0.39 6.48
C PHE A 224 -19.87 -0.53 7.21
N PHE A 225 -20.00 -0.40 8.53
CA PHE A 225 -20.92 -1.25 9.31
C PHE A 225 -22.39 -0.99 8.93
N LYS A 226 -22.76 0.26 8.59
CA LYS A 226 -24.08 0.58 8.03
C LYS A 226 -24.32 -0.08 6.67
N ALA A 227 -23.30 -0.19 5.82
CA ALA A 227 -23.38 -0.99 4.60
C ALA A 227 -23.47 -2.50 4.92
N LEU A 228 -22.72 -3.01 5.89
CA LEU A 228 -22.73 -4.42 6.29
C LEU A 228 -24.11 -4.90 6.80
N ASP A 229 -24.76 -4.09 7.65
CA ASP A 229 -26.08 -4.37 8.21
C ASP A 229 -27.20 -4.37 7.17
N THR A 230 -27.10 -3.49 6.16
CA THR A 230 -28.12 -3.34 5.11
C THR A 230 -27.96 -4.33 3.95
N ASP A 231 -26.97 -5.23 4.00
CA ASP A 231 -26.43 -5.94 2.84
C ASP A 231 -26.10 -4.98 1.68
N GLY A 232 -25.69 -3.78 2.07
CA GLY A 232 -25.46 -2.63 1.23
C GLY A 232 -24.13 -2.69 0.50
N ASP A 233 -24.01 -1.66 -0.32
CA ASP A 233 -22.93 -1.44 -1.24
C ASP A 233 -21.91 -0.52 -0.56
N TRP A 234 -20.76 -1.07 -0.19
CA TRP A 234 -19.61 -0.30 0.22
C TRP A 234 -18.96 0.25 -1.06
N GLU A 235 -18.83 1.58 -1.13
CA GLU A 235 -18.65 2.35 -2.37
C GLU A 235 -17.30 3.08 -2.41
N LEU A 236 -16.66 3.18 -3.59
CA LEU A 236 -15.20 3.09 -3.62
C LEU A 236 -14.29 4.10 -4.55
N LYS A 237 -13.84 5.38 -4.21
CA LYS A 237 -12.56 6.31 -4.05
C LYS A 237 -11.14 6.10 -4.68
N GLY A 238 -10.78 6.69 -5.80
CA GLY A 238 -9.49 6.42 -6.38
C GLY A 238 -8.37 7.34 -6.06
N ARG A 239 -7.93 7.30 -4.83
CA ARG A 239 -7.44 8.48 -4.13
C ARG A 239 -6.56 9.64 -4.71
N SER A 240 -6.21 9.81 -5.97
CA SER A 240 -5.84 11.11 -6.61
C SER A 240 -6.92 11.57 -7.58
N ASN A 241 -8.01 10.82 -7.63
CA ASN A 241 -8.87 10.84 -8.79
C ASN A 241 -10.27 11.36 -8.51
N GLY A 242 -10.77 11.33 -7.28
CA GLY A 242 -12.13 11.70 -6.86
C GLY A 242 -13.24 10.62 -6.97
N LYS A 243 -12.98 9.37 -7.38
CA LYS A 243 -13.94 8.53 -8.14
C LYS A 243 -14.05 7.08 -7.71
N VAL A 244 -15.01 6.36 -8.30
CA VAL A 244 -15.39 5.02 -7.86
C VAL A 244 -14.79 3.85 -8.67
N MET A 245 -13.74 3.10 -8.26
CA MET A 245 -13.19 1.89 -8.97
C MET A 245 -13.72 0.53 -8.54
N LYS A 246 -14.62 0.46 -7.56
CA LYS A 246 -15.50 -0.71 -7.37
C LYS A 246 -16.71 -0.34 -6.53
N THR A 247 -17.66 -1.24 -6.38
CA THR A 247 -18.63 -1.18 -5.29
C THR A 247 -18.96 -2.62 -4.90
N ILE A 248 -19.17 -2.88 -3.62
CA ILE A 248 -19.24 -4.24 -3.09
C ILE A 248 -20.27 -4.48 -2.02
N LYS A 249 -20.72 -5.73 -1.94
CA LYS A 249 -21.32 -6.22 -0.71
C LYS A 249 -20.32 -6.17 0.43
N ALA A 250 -20.56 -5.27 1.38
CA ALA A 250 -19.76 -5.12 2.60
C ALA A 250 -19.54 -6.46 3.31
N ARG A 251 -20.55 -7.34 3.25
CA ARG A 251 -20.52 -8.73 3.74
C ARG A 251 -19.39 -9.58 3.15
N GLU A 252 -18.99 -9.34 1.91
CA GLU A 252 -18.01 -10.16 1.23
C GLU A 252 -16.57 -9.65 1.41
N LEU A 253 -16.34 -8.34 1.62
CA LEU A 253 -15.07 -7.88 2.24
C LEU A 253 -14.96 -8.47 3.65
N TRP A 254 -16.03 -8.33 4.43
CA TRP A 254 -16.02 -8.75 5.83
C TRP A 254 -15.71 -10.24 5.98
N LYS A 255 -16.27 -11.10 5.12
CA LYS A 255 -15.92 -12.53 5.04
C LYS A 255 -14.43 -12.81 4.88
N GLN A 256 -13.66 -11.90 4.30
CA GLN A 256 -12.27 -12.14 3.90
C GLN A 256 -11.28 -11.51 4.88
N ILE A 257 -11.67 -10.38 5.49
CA ILE A 257 -11.10 -9.95 6.78
C ILE A 257 -11.18 -11.10 7.80
N ASN A 258 -12.33 -11.79 7.85
CA ASN A 258 -12.49 -12.97 8.69
C ASN A 258 -11.71 -14.21 8.20
N HIS A 259 -11.58 -14.46 6.88
CA HIS A 259 -10.87 -15.64 6.36
C HIS A 259 -9.35 -15.54 6.58
N ALA A 260 -8.76 -14.36 6.40
CA ALA A 260 -7.34 -14.15 6.54
C ALA A 260 -6.88 -14.10 7.99
N ALA A 261 -7.60 -13.37 8.85
CA ALA A 261 -7.35 -13.39 10.28
C ALA A 261 -7.42 -14.82 10.83
N TRP A 262 -8.29 -15.68 10.27
CA TRP A 262 -8.31 -17.12 10.57
C TRP A 262 -7.12 -17.92 9.98
N LYS A 263 -6.67 -17.60 8.76
CA LYS A 263 -5.68 -18.38 8.00
C LYS A 263 -4.21 -17.98 8.27
N CYS A 264 -3.93 -16.73 8.63
CA CYS A 264 -2.57 -16.23 8.89
C CYS A 264 -2.47 -15.17 10.01
N ALA A 265 -3.51 -14.97 10.83
CA ALA A 265 -3.55 -13.99 11.93
C ALA A 265 -3.37 -12.50 11.52
N ASP A 266 -3.45 -12.24 10.23
CA ASP A 266 -3.43 -10.91 9.62
C ASP A 266 -4.62 -10.84 8.64
N PRO A 267 -5.29 -9.69 8.51
CA PRO A 267 -4.96 -8.45 9.19
C PRO A 267 -5.68 -8.38 10.56
N GLY A 268 -5.15 -7.60 11.49
CA GLY A 268 -5.95 -7.01 12.55
C GLY A 268 -7.02 -6.05 12.01
N THR A 269 -7.74 -5.38 12.91
CA THR A 269 -8.75 -4.37 12.56
C THR A 269 -8.62 -3.13 13.44
N GLN A 270 -9.12 -2.04 12.89
CA GLN A 270 -9.15 -0.70 13.43
C GLN A 270 -10.46 -0.04 13.00
N TYR A 271 -10.83 1.06 13.66
CA TYR A 271 -12.14 1.70 13.45
C TYR A 271 -11.96 3.20 13.27
N ASP A 272 -11.62 3.63 12.03
CA ASP A 272 -11.25 5.02 11.69
C ASP A 272 -12.13 6.06 12.40
N THR A 273 -13.44 5.97 12.16
CA THR A 273 -14.36 7.02 12.56
C THR A 273 -14.50 7.03 14.08
N THR A 274 -14.56 5.85 14.71
CA THR A 274 -14.49 5.72 16.17
C THR A 274 -13.20 6.34 16.71
N ILE A 275 -12.04 6.09 16.09
CA ILE A 275 -10.76 6.63 16.58
C ILE A 275 -10.68 8.15 16.41
N ASN A 276 -11.20 8.70 15.31
CA ASN A 276 -11.28 10.14 15.10
C ASN A 276 -12.38 10.82 15.95
N GLU A 277 -13.47 10.12 16.33
CA GLU A 277 -14.45 10.57 17.34
C GLU A 277 -13.82 10.68 18.75
N TRP A 278 -12.85 9.81 19.07
CA TRP A 278 -12.08 9.85 20.32
C TRP A 278 -10.77 10.67 20.24
N HIS A 279 -10.49 11.34 19.11
CA HIS A 279 -9.27 12.15 18.94
C HIS A 279 -9.30 13.43 19.79
N THR A 280 -8.26 13.61 20.61
CA THR A 280 -8.09 14.79 21.48
C THR A 280 -7.63 16.03 20.73
N CYS A 281 -7.01 15.88 19.55
CA CYS A 281 -6.31 16.96 18.83
C CYS A 281 -6.61 17.07 17.32
N PRO A 282 -7.88 17.11 16.86
CA PRO A 282 -8.23 17.10 15.44
C PRO A 282 -7.85 18.39 14.67
N GLU A 283 -7.60 19.52 15.33
CA GLU A 283 -7.06 20.73 14.68
C GLU A 283 -5.58 20.54 14.27
N GLY A 284 -4.93 19.47 14.74
CA GLY A 284 -3.66 18.97 14.21
C GLY A 284 -3.79 18.18 12.91
N GLY A 285 -5.02 17.91 12.45
CA GLY A 285 -5.35 17.00 11.35
C GLY A 285 -6.08 15.74 11.84
N PRO A 286 -6.71 14.98 10.91
CA PRO A 286 -7.24 13.67 11.25
C PRO A 286 -6.11 12.73 11.64
N ILE A 287 -6.37 11.83 12.59
CA ILE A 287 -5.53 10.64 12.74
C ILE A 287 -5.73 9.83 11.47
N ARG A 288 -4.67 9.69 10.67
CA ARG A 288 -4.68 8.84 9.48
C ARG A 288 -4.01 7.49 9.75
N ALA A 289 -2.84 7.50 10.37
CA ALA A 289 -1.75 6.56 10.07
C ALA A 289 -1.97 5.05 10.20
N SER A 290 -1.79 4.32 9.08
CA SER A 290 -0.57 3.56 8.74
C SER A 290 -0.71 2.35 7.78
N ASN A 291 -0.16 2.30 6.51
CA ASN A 291 0.25 1.01 5.84
C ASN A 291 0.28 0.72 4.27
N PRO A 292 -0.45 -0.27 3.64
CA PRO A 292 0.00 -0.79 2.30
C PRO A 292 -0.77 -0.88 0.88
N CYS A 293 -0.73 -1.96 -0.02
CA CYS A 293 -0.04 -1.89 -1.39
C CYS A 293 0.05 -2.94 -2.70
N VAL A 294 0.57 -2.55 -3.98
CA VAL A 294 1.02 -3.25 -5.37
C VAL A 294 2.14 -2.83 -6.48
N THR A 295 2.07 -3.01 -7.85
CA THR A 295 3.20 -2.86 -8.87
C THR A 295 3.13 -2.06 -10.22
N ALA A 296 4.01 -2.36 -11.19
CA ALA A 296 5.04 -1.42 -11.70
C ALA A 296 4.96 -0.95 -13.15
N ASP A 297 3.96 -1.47 -13.83
CA ASP A 297 3.81 -1.53 -15.29
C ASP A 297 2.33 -1.38 -15.69
N THR A 298 1.50 -1.11 -14.68
CA THR A 298 0.05 -0.97 -14.71
C THR A 298 -0.51 0.32 -15.34
N LEU A 299 -1.12 0.22 -16.52
CA LEU A 299 -1.65 1.35 -17.31
C LEU A 299 -2.96 1.94 -16.77
N VAL A 300 -3.19 3.22 -17.08
CA VAL A 300 -3.95 4.12 -16.20
C VAL A 300 -4.90 5.02 -16.95
N ALA A 301 -6.19 4.78 -16.82
CA ALA A 301 -7.16 5.64 -17.49
C ALA A 301 -7.25 6.99 -16.78
N THR A 302 -6.68 8.05 -17.31
CA THR A 302 -6.93 9.42 -16.88
C THR A 302 -7.78 10.18 -17.88
N HIS A 303 -8.17 11.40 -17.53
CA HIS A 303 -8.71 12.36 -18.49
C HIS A 303 -7.74 12.73 -19.65
N LYS A 304 -6.51 12.19 -19.66
CA LYS A 304 -5.52 12.27 -20.75
C LYS A 304 -5.29 10.93 -21.46
N GLY A 305 -6.10 9.91 -21.18
CA GLY A 305 -6.02 8.57 -21.76
C GLY A 305 -5.34 7.56 -20.86
N LEU A 306 -4.91 6.43 -21.42
CA LEU A 306 -4.04 5.47 -20.72
C LEU A 306 -2.63 6.04 -20.59
N GLU A 307 -2.45 7.07 -19.78
CA GLU A 307 -1.13 7.36 -19.24
C GLU A 307 -0.64 6.11 -18.48
N ARG A 308 0.67 5.97 -18.26
CA ARG A 308 1.16 4.97 -17.32
C ARG A 308 0.95 5.44 -15.88
N ILE A 309 1.32 4.63 -14.89
CA ILE A 309 1.38 5.01 -13.47
C ILE A 309 2.43 6.16 -13.32
N GLY A 310 3.32 6.21 -12.35
CA GLY A 310 4.75 6.39 -12.68
C GLY A 310 5.32 7.73 -12.98
N ASP A 311 4.63 8.56 -13.75
CA ASP A 311 5.40 9.64 -14.31
C ASP A 311 4.63 10.91 -14.70
N LEU A 312 4.13 11.69 -13.71
CA LEU A 312 3.71 13.13 -13.63
C LEU A 312 3.69 13.58 -12.12
N VAL A 313 4.36 14.68 -11.70
CA VAL A 313 5.19 14.74 -10.44
C VAL A 313 4.71 15.56 -9.23
N GLY A 314 4.53 14.88 -8.07
CA GLY A 314 3.78 15.41 -6.92
C GLY A 314 2.33 15.78 -7.26
N GLU A 315 1.84 15.30 -8.41
CA GLU A 315 0.74 15.96 -9.14
C GLU A 315 -0.66 15.63 -8.61
N SER A 316 -1.65 16.31 -9.16
CA SER A 316 -3.07 16.09 -8.97
C SER A 316 -3.66 15.55 -10.28
N ARG A 317 -4.53 14.52 -10.28
CA ARG A 317 -4.97 13.94 -11.56
C ARG A 317 -6.31 13.21 -11.51
N GLY A 318 -7.31 13.71 -12.22
CA GLY A 318 -8.52 12.94 -12.49
C GLY A 318 -8.24 11.65 -13.30
N ILE A 319 -8.16 10.51 -12.62
CA ILE A 319 -7.99 9.11 -13.11
C ILE A 319 -9.35 8.38 -13.13
N LYS A 320 -9.90 7.89 -14.24
CA LYS A 320 -11.18 7.15 -14.36
C LYS A 320 -11.37 6.03 -13.33
N SER A 321 -12.57 5.46 -13.28
CA SER A 321 -13.07 4.53 -12.27
C SER A 321 -14.13 3.54 -12.85
N PHE A 322 -14.57 2.51 -12.11
CA PHE A 322 -15.47 1.41 -12.58
C PHE A 322 -16.92 1.84 -12.77
N ASP A 323 -17.36 2.85 -12.03
CA ASP A 323 -18.60 3.57 -12.29
C ASP A 323 -18.53 4.35 -13.62
N ASN A 324 -17.34 4.33 -14.26
CA ASN A 324 -16.94 4.99 -15.49
C ASN A 324 -16.91 6.53 -15.40
N LYS A 325 -17.00 7.13 -14.20
CA LYS A 325 -17.04 8.59 -14.02
C LYS A 325 -15.66 9.26 -13.97
N MET A 326 -15.68 10.60 -13.88
CA MET A 326 -14.53 11.50 -13.95
C MET A 326 -14.62 12.64 -12.90
N HIS A 327 -14.01 12.47 -11.72
CA HIS A 327 -13.94 13.41 -10.59
C HIS A 327 -12.45 13.89 -10.33
N TRP A 328 -12.00 14.31 -9.12
CA TRP A 328 -10.61 14.80 -8.83
C TRP A 328 -9.93 14.47 -7.45
N VAL A 329 -8.58 14.37 -7.35
CA VAL A 329 -7.78 14.78 -6.15
C VAL A 329 -6.35 15.32 -6.38
N GLU A 330 -6.02 16.24 -5.48
CA GLU A 330 -4.77 16.84 -4.99
C GLU A 330 -3.45 16.11 -5.23
N LYS A 331 -3.25 14.92 -4.65
CA LYS A 331 -1.91 14.33 -4.58
C LYS A 331 -1.89 12.84 -4.83
N ILE A 332 -0.96 12.50 -5.70
CA ILE A 332 -0.32 11.22 -5.90
C ILE A 332 1.08 11.36 -5.23
N PHE A 333 1.44 10.50 -4.23
CA PHE A 333 2.54 10.46 -3.22
C PHE A 333 3.45 9.13 -2.92
N ALA A 334 4.21 8.75 -1.84
CA ALA A 334 5.37 7.72 -1.95
C ALA A 334 5.82 6.65 -0.80
N ASN A 335 6.29 5.35 -0.98
CA ASN A 335 6.67 4.25 0.08
C ASN A 335 8.16 3.66 0.47
N GLY A 336 8.56 2.32 0.38
CA GLY A 336 9.75 1.42 0.91
C GLY A 336 10.80 0.36 0.12
N ASN A 337 10.71 -1.00 -0.24
CA ASN A 337 10.85 -1.82 -1.57
C ASN A 337 10.19 -3.32 -1.68
N LYS A 338 8.88 -3.67 -1.95
CA LYS A 338 8.11 -4.92 -1.42
C LYS A 338 7.71 -6.26 -2.19
N PRO A 339 6.88 -7.22 -1.63
CA PRO A 339 6.50 -8.58 -2.12
C PRO A 339 5.61 -8.82 -3.34
N VAL A 340 5.74 -8.05 -4.39
CA VAL A 340 5.04 -8.24 -5.67
C VAL A 340 4.63 -9.69 -5.97
N TYR A 341 3.41 -9.87 -6.45
CA TYR A 341 2.93 -11.00 -7.23
C TYR A 341 2.41 -10.49 -8.60
N GLN A 342 2.05 -11.39 -9.50
CA GLN A 342 1.36 -11.11 -10.76
C GLN A 342 0.05 -11.87 -10.76
N LEU A 343 -1.06 -11.14 -10.72
CA LEU A 343 -2.38 -11.67 -10.99
C LEU A 343 -2.48 -11.87 -12.49
N LYS A 344 -2.85 -13.08 -12.92
CA LYS A 344 -3.23 -13.38 -14.29
C LYS A 344 -4.67 -13.83 -14.33
N THR A 345 -5.40 -13.36 -15.33
CA THR A 345 -6.76 -13.82 -15.64
C THR A 345 -6.75 -14.97 -16.65
N LYS A 346 -7.85 -15.72 -16.74
CA LYS A 346 -8.01 -16.82 -17.72
C LYS A 346 -7.99 -16.32 -19.17
N SER A 347 -8.08 -15.02 -19.43
CA SER A 347 -7.88 -14.39 -20.75
C SER A 347 -6.51 -13.71 -20.90
N GLY A 348 -5.68 -13.61 -19.87
CA GLY A 348 -4.31 -13.10 -19.96
C GLY A 348 -4.11 -11.62 -19.63
N TYR A 349 -5.17 -10.88 -19.28
CA TYR A 349 -5.00 -9.61 -18.56
C TYR A 349 -4.20 -9.88 -17.30
N SER A 350 -3.16 -9.09 -17.05
CA SER A 350 -2.32 -9.20 -15.87
C SER A 350 -2.18 -7.88 -15.13
N LEU A 351 -2.25 -7.97 -13.82
CA LEU A 351 -1.96 -6.91 -12.86
C LEU A 351 -0.73 -7.35 -12.08
N ASN A 352 0.17 -6.45 -11.72
CA ASN A 352 1.29 -6.79 -10.86
C ASN A 352 1.08 -6.10 -9.53
N LEU A 353 0.97 -6.89 -8.49
CA LEU A 353 0.41 -6.54 -7.21
C LEU A 353 1.01 -7.42 -6.16
N THR A 354 1.41 -6.93 -4.98
CA THR A 354 1.45 -7.93 -3.92
C THR A 354 0.05 -8.45 -3.76
N ALA A 355 0.00 -9.67 -3.30
CA ALA A 355 -0.92 -10.06 -2.27
C ALA A 355 -1.22 -9.00 -1.16
N ASP A 356 -1.16 -7.67 -1.34
CA ASP A 356 -1.38 -6.67 -0.30
C ASP A 356 -2.34 -5.43 -0.62
N HIS A 357 -3.41 -5.57 -1.43
CA HIS A 357 -4.19 -4.51 -2.16
C HIS A 357 -5.60 -4.89 -2.68
N LEU A 358 -6.61 -4.04 -2.93
CA LEU A 358 -7.94 -4.54 -3.44
C LEU A 358 -7.83 -5.03 -4.93
N VAL A 359 -8.35 -6.19 -5.38
CA VAL A 359 -8.75 -6.44 -6.79
C VAL A 359 -10.24 -6.81 -7.01
N TYR A 360 -11.03 -5.97 -7.70
CA TYR A 360 -12.47 -6.20 -7.91
C TYR A 360 -12.87 -7.52 -8.55
N THR A 361 -13.48 -8.39 -7.75
CA THR A 361 -14.30 -9.53 -8.17
C THR A 361 -15.81 -9.23 -8.21
N LEU A 362 -16.51 -9.55 -9.29
CA LEU A 362 -17.96 -9.34 -9.39
C LEU A 362 -18.79 -10.22 -8.43
N ASN A 363 -18.18 -11.24 -7.83
CA ASN A 363 -18.87 -12.33 -7.11
C ASN A 363 -18.73 -12.26 -5.60
N ARG A 364 -17.54 -11.91 -5.09
CA ARG A 364 -17.25 -11.70 -3.68
C ARG A 364 -16.89 -10.24 -3.40
N GLY A 365 -17.05 -9.37 -4.40
CA GLY A 365 -16.60 -7.99 -4.27
C GLY A 365 -15.12 -7.99 -3.91
N ASP A 366 -14.89 -7.66 -2.64
CA ASP A 366 -13.64 -7.48 -1.94
C ASP A 366 -12.95 -8.81 -1.55
N VAL A 367 -12.45 -9.52 -2.57
CA VAL A 367 -11.44 -10.60 -2.55
C VAL A 367 -9.94 -10.24 -2.64
N PRO A 368 -9.18 -10.56 -1.59
CA PRO A 368 -7.74 -10.36 -1.56
C PRO A 368 -6.95 -11.34 -2.43
N ALA A 369 -5.92 -10.92 -3.17
CA ALA A 369 -5.23 -11.71 -4.20
C ALA A 369 -4.72 -13.06 -3.81
N ASN A 370 -4.31 -13.26 -2.57
CA ASN A 370 -3.92 -14.57 -2.10
C ASN A 370 -4.97 -15.26 -1.22
N GLU A 371 -6.23 -14.81 -1.26
CA GLU A 371 -7.38 -15.70 -1.50
C GLU A 371 -8.12 -15.39 -2.84
N LEU A 372 -7.55 -14.71 -3.86
CA LEU A 372 -8.17 -14.61 -5.20
C LEU A 372 -8.08 -16.00 -5.79
N SER A 373 -9.21 -16.69 -5.68
CA SER A 373 -9.40 -18.05 -6.10
C SER A 373 -9.69 -18.09 -7.61
N LYS A 374 -9.62 -19.28 -8.19
CA LYS A 374 -9.98 -19.49 -9.61
C LYS A 374 -11.48 -19.41 -9.88
N ASP A 375 -12.27 -19.30 -8.81
CA ASP A 375 -13.73 -19.13 -8.82
C ASP A 375 -14.13 -17.65 -8.78
N ASP A 376 -13.18 -16.76 -8.47
CA ASP A 376 -13.39 -15.32 -8.54
C ASP A 376 -13.24 -14.78 -9.97
N ARG A 377 -14.03 -13.75 -10.26
CA ARG A 377 -14.20 -13.21 -11.60
C ARG A 377 -14.10 -11.69 -11.59
N ILE A 378 -12.93 -11.18 -11.97
CA ILE A 378 -12.61 -9.77 -11.83
C ILE A 378 -13.38 -8.89 -12.80
N GLN A 379 -13.77 -7.68 -12.40
CA GLN A 379 -14.30 -6.69 -13.34
C GLN A 379 -13.17 -6.15 -14.21
N LEU A 380 -13.41 -6.12 -15.53
CA LEU A 380 -12.61 -5.36 -16.47
C LEU A 380 -13.30 -4.00 -16.72
N VAL A 381 -12.58 -2.92 -16.46
CA VAL A 381 -13.04 -1.55 -16.68
C VAL A 381 -12.52 -1.04 -18.02
N LYS A 382 -13.37 -0.39 -18.82
CA LYS A 382 -12.89 0.32 -20.02
C LYS A 382 -11.96 1.43 -19.57
N GLY A 383 -10.74 1.48 -20.11
CA GLY A 383 -9.87 2.62 -19.89
C GLY A 383 -10.41 3.89 -20.55
N GLU A 384 -9.55 4.91 -20.68
CA GLU A 384 -9.92 6.19 -21.27
C GLU A 384 -9.05 6.48 -22.49
N PHE A 385 -9.59 7.22 -23.44
CA PHE A 385 -8.84 7.66 -24.62
C PHE A 385 -8.17 9.01 -24.35
N GLY A 386 -6.95 9.17 -24.85
CA GLY A 386 -6.25 10.45 -24.72
C GLY A 386 -6.59 11.42 -25.86
N MET A 387 -5.84 12.52 -25.90
CA MET A 387 -5.99 13.55 -26.94
C MET A 387 -4.71 13.77 -27.77
N GLU A 388 -3.66 12.99 -27.54
CA GLU A 388 -2.44 13.09 -28.34
C GLU A 388 -2.68 12.61 -29.78
N THR A 389 -1.87 13.12 -30.70
CA THR A 389 -1.89 12.72 -32.11
C THR A 389 -0.48 12.49 -32.64
N MET A 390 -0.32 11.43 -33.43
CA MET A 390 0.89 11.13 -34.20
C MET A 390 0.84 11.65 -35.64
N GLY A 391 -0.12 12.51 -35.98
CA GLY A 391 -0.25 13.15 -37.29
C GLY A 391 -1.31 12.52 -38.22
N GLY A 392 -2.28 11.79 -37.68
CA GLY A 392 -3.47 11.30 -38.39
C GLY A 392 -3.52 9.77 -38.58
N GLU A 393 -4.74 9.29 -38.78
CA GLU A 393 -5.10 7.85 -38.85
C GLU A 393 -4.24 7.05 -39.86
N ASN A 394 -3.89 7.63 -41.02
CA ASN A 394 -3.02 6.97 -42.01
C ASN A 394 -1.61 6.68 -41.48
N LEU A 395 -1.07 7.53 -40.61
CA LEU A 395 0.28 7.41 -40.06
C LEU A 395 0.30 6.43 -38.87
N ALA A 396 -0.77 6.44 -38.07
CA ALA A 396 -1.05 5.41 -37.08
C ALA A 396 -1.14 4.00 -37.71
N GLN A 397 -1.90 3.88 -38.79
CA GLN A 397 -2.07 2.61 -39.51
C GLN A 397 -0.79 2.12 -40.19
N LEU A 398 0.06 3.02 -40.71
CA LEU A 398 1.43 2.68 -41.14
C LEU A 398 2.28 2.10 -40.00
N ALA A 399 2.20 2.67 -38.80
CA ALA A 399 2.94 2.17 -37.65
C ALA A 399 2.46 0.77 -37.25
N GLY A 400 1.14 0.53 -37.27
CA GLY A 400 0.56 -0.79 -37.05
C GLY A 400 1.09 -1.86 -37.99
N LEU A 401 1.08 -1.60 -39.30
CA LEU A 401 1.63 -2.50 -40.32
C LEU A 401 3.12 -2.81 -40.08
N LEU A 402 3.91 -1.81 -39.66
CA LEU A 402 5.34 -1.98 -39.33
C LEU A 402 5.57 -2.75 -38.02
N VAL A 403 4.66 -2.66 -37.05
CA VAL A 403 4.73 -3.46 -35.82
C VAL A 403 4.51 -4.94 -36.12
N GLY A 404 3.66 -5.29 -37.08
CA GLY A 404 3.48 -6.68 -37.54
C GLY A 404 4.58 -7.16 -38.49
N ASP A 405 4.45 -6.82 -39.77
CA ASP A 405 5.26 -7.34 -40.88
C ASP A 405 6.61 -6.60 -41.10
N GLY A 406 6.93 -5.64 -40.21
CA GLY A 406 8.09 -4.77 -40.32
C GLY A 406 9.20 -4.96 -39.28
N CYS A 407 10.36 -4.37 -39.55
CA CYS A 407 11.47 -4.22 -38.61
C CYS A 407 12.38 -3.05 -38.99
N ILE A 408 13.16 -2.55 -38.05
CA ILE A 408 14.29 -1.63 -38.28
C ILE A 408 15.58 -2.43 -38.20
N THR A 409 16.54 -2.14 -39.07
CA THR A 409 17.90 -2.67 -38.95
C THR A 409 18.94 -1.59 -39.19
N HIS A 410 20.07 -1.76 -38.53
CA HIS A 410 21.30 -1.01 -38.75
C HIS A 410 22.04 -1.59 -39.95
N LEU A 411 22.64 -0.73 -40.76
CA LEU A 411 23.58 -1.10 -41.81
C LEU A 411 25.01 -0.87 -41.31
N ASN A 412 25.99 -1.61 -41.85
CA ASN A 412 27.42 -1.38 -41.57
C ASN A 412 27.98 -0.11 -42.27
N GLU A 413 27.11 0.83 -42.62
CA GLU A 413 27.41 2.10 -43.26
C GLU A 413 27.17 3.25 -42.28
N LYS A 414 27.96 4.31 -42.39
CA LYS A 414 27.70 5.58 -41.68
C LYS A 414 27.05 6.59 -42.62
N ASP A 415 26.22 7.47 -42.08
CA ASP A 415 25.78 8.70 -42.78
C ASP A 415 26.90 9.76 -42.82
N ALA A 416 26.66 10.90 -43.47
CA ALA A 416 27.66 11.95 -43.65
C ALA A 416 28.06 12.61 -42.31
N GLU A 417 27.17 12.52 -41.33
CA GLU A 417 27.28 13.00 -39.97
C GLU A 417 27.97 11.97 -39.05
N GLY A 418 28.26 10.76 -39.56
CA GLY A 418 29.02 9.70 -38.89
C GLY A 418 28.19 8.73 -38.04
N ASN A 419 26.86 8.81 -38.05
CA ASN A 419 25.95 7.92 -37.33
C ASN A 419 25.73 6.62 -38.11
N ILE A 420 25.32 5.55 -37.42
CA ILE A 420 25.03 4.26 -38.07
C ILE A 420 23.72 4.36 -38.86
N ARG A 421 23.77 4.08 -40.16
CA ARG A 421 22.65 4.22 -41.09
C ARG A 421 21.56 3.18 -40.77
N ARG A 422 20.31 3.65 -40.59
CA ARG A 422 19.14 2.81 -40.27
C ARG A 422 18.16 2.73 -41.44
N VAL A 423 17.52 1.57 -41.59
CA VAL A 423 16.45 1.35 -42.58
C VAL A 423 15.35 0.50 -41.95
N ALA A 424 14.09 0.94 -42.08
CA ALA A 424 12.93 0.08 -41.83
C ALA A 424 12.55 -0.70 -43.09
N PHE A 425 12.16 -1.95 -42.88
CA PHE A 425 11.63 -2.85 -43.89
C PHE A 425 10.18 -3.16 -43.54
N LEU A 426 9.31 -3.24 -44.55
CA LEU A 426 7.97 -3.82 -44.46
C LEU A 426 7.86 -4.90 -45.55
N ASN A 427 7.49 -6.12 -45.18
CA ASN A 427 7.41 -7.26 -46.11
C ASN A 427 5.99 -7.82 -46.05
N MET A 428 5.30 -8.02 -47.17
CA MET A 428 3.95 -8.61 -47.15
C MET A 428 3.77 -9.67 -48.24
N SER A 429 2.75 -10.51 -48.13
CA SER A 429 2.40 -11.48 -49.18
C SER A 429 2.09 -10.76 -50.49
N LYS A 430 2.25 -11.48 -51.62
CA LYS A 430 1.82 -11.00 -52.95
C LYS A 430 0.30 -10.81 -53.01
N ASP A 431 -0.46 -11.52 -52.17
CA ASP A 431 -1.92 -11.39 -52.01
C ASP A 431 -2.32 -10.09 -51.29
N GLU A 432 -1.42 -9.50 -50.50
CA GLU A 432 -1.63 -8.25 -49.75
C GLU A 432 -0.93 -7.05 -50.42
N LYS A 433 -0.60 -7.20 -51.70
CA LYS A 433 0.02 -6.16 -52.54
C LYS A 433 -0.65 -4.79 -52.42
N THR A 434 -1.98 -4.72 -52.41
CA THR A 434 -2.72 -3.45 -52.36
C THR A 434 -2.49 -2.69 -51.05
N ILE A 435 -2.36 -3.40 -49.93
CA ILE A 435 -2.03 -2.80 -48.61
C ILE A 435 -0.60 -2.24 -48.64
N LEU A 436 0.33 -2.95 -49.27
CA LEU A 436 1.71 -2.49 -49.43
C LEU A 436 1.81 -1.29 -50.41
N GLU A 437 1.05 -1.28 -51.51
CA GLU A 437 0.98 -0.14 -52.42
C GLU A 437 0.33 1.10 -51.76
N TRP A 438 -0.69 0.90 -50.92
CA TRP A 438 -1.23 1.93 -50.02
C TRP A 438 -0.14 2.45 -49.07
N ALA A 439 0.60 1.56 -48.40
CA ALA A 439 1.63 1.94 -47.44
C ALA A 439 2.75 2.76 -48.11
N ASN A 440 3.24 2.31 -49.27
CA ASN A 440 4.22 3.06 -50.05
C ASN A 440 3.68 4.43 -50.50
N THR A 441 2.38 4.51 -50.80
CA THR A 441 1.71 5.78 -51.18
C THR A 441 1.66 6.76 -50.01
N GLN A 442 1.29 6.32 -48.80
CA GLN A 442 1.28 7.20 -47.61
C GLN A 442 2.71 7.61 -47.22
N LEU A 443 3.68 6.68 -47.22
CA LEU A 443 5.10 6.98 -46.97
C LEU A 443 5.67 8.02 -47.97
N ASN A 444 5.26 7.96 -49.23
CA ASN A 444 5.66 8.94 -50.25
C ASN A 444 5.00 10.32 -50.08
N LYS A 445 3.82 10.42 -49.46
CA LYS A 445 3.19 11.72 -49.09
C LYS A 445 3.90 12.39 -47.91
N LEU A 446 4.45 11.62 -46.97
CA LEU A 446 5.13 12.13 -45.78
C LEU A 446 6.52 12.73 -46.09
N ARG A 447 7.23 12.19 -47.09
CA ARG A 447 8.60 12.64 -47.44
C ARG A 447 8.70 14.15 -47.75
N PRO A 448 7.85 14.76 -48.60
CA PRO A 448 7.88 16.21 -48.82
C PRO A 448 7.61 17.06 -47.57
N VAL A 449 6.79 16.57 -46.63
CA VAL A 449 6.49 17.27 -45.36
C VAL A 449 7.72 17.30 -44.44
N LEU A 450 8.58 16.28 -44.55
CA LEU A 450 9.84 16.14 -43.82
C LEU A 450 11.07 16.67 -44.60
N GLY A 451 10.85 17.52 -45.61
CA GLY A 451 11.91 18.12 -46.43
C GLY A 451 12.54 17.20 -47.48
N GLU A 452 12.12 15.93 -47.59
CA GLU A 452 12.67 14.94 -48.52
C GLU A 452 12.07 15.03 -49.94
N HIS A 453 11.89 16.24 -50.47
CA HIS A 453 11.13 16.53 -51.69
C HIS A 453 11.50 15.70 -52.93
N ASN A 454 12.76 15.25 -53.05
CA ASN A 454 13.28 14.50 -54.20
C ASN A 454 13.42 12.98 -53.99
N LYS A 455 13.05 12.43 -52.83
CA LYS A 455 13.18 10.99 -52.54
C LYS A 455 11.84 10.27 -52.67
N LYS A 456 11.72 9.27 -53.56
CA LYS A 456 10.56 8.35 -53.62
C LYS A 456 10.91 6.93 -53.20
N GLY A 457 9.94 6.24 -52.63
CA GLY A 457 9.98 4.81 -52.29
C GLY A 457 9.25 3.99 -53.33
N ASN A 458 9.78 2.80 -53.62
CA ASN A 458 9.20 1.83 -54.55
C ASN A 458 8.91 0.52 -53.79
N VAL A 459 7.87 -0.19 -54.22
CA VAL A 459 7.67 -1.60 -53.85
C VAL A 459 8.64 -2.45 -54.68
N SER A 460 9.26 -3.43 -54.05
CA SER A 460 10.22 -4.36 -54.67
C SER A 460 9.77 -5.80 -54.48
N ASP A 461 9.87 -6.63 -55.51
CA ASP A 461 9.60 -8.07 -55.42
C ASP A 461 10.88 -8.80 -54.98
N THR A 462 10.80 -9.63 -53.94
CA THR A 462 11.93 -10.41 -53.39
C THR A 462 12.01 -11.82 -53.96
N GLY A 463 11.12 -12.18 -54.89
CA GLY A 463 10.85 -13.54 -55.34
C GLY A 463 9.65 -14.14 -54.58
N THR A 464 9.70 -14.16 -53.25
CA THR A 464 8.65 -14.75 -52.39
C THR A 464 7.66 -13.73 -51.84
N THR A 465 8.09 -12.52 -51.48
CA THR A 465 7.27 -11.46 -50.88
C THR A 465 7.43 -10.13 -51.61
N LEU A 466 6.59 -9.15 -51.29
CA LEU A 466 6.78 -7.76 -51.71
C LEU A 466 7.33 -6.94 -50.54
N ARG A 467 8.22 -5.98 -50.83
CA ARG A 467 8.99 -5.23 -49.82
C ARG A 467 9.04 -3.73 -50.10
N ILE A 468 8.89 -2.92 -49.04
CA ILE A 468 9.25 -1.48 -49.01
C ILE A 468 10.48 -1.29 -48.11
N ASN A 469 11.34 -0.34 -48.49
CA ASN A 469 12.49 0.10 -47.70
C ASN A 469 12.33 1.59 -47.34
N VAL A 470 12.48 1.94 -46.05
CA VAL A 470 12.37 3.31 -45.53
C VAL A 470 13.65 3.70 -44.79
N GLY A 471 14.54 4.41 -45.48
CA GLY A 471 15.77 4.99 -44.92
C GLY A 471 15.67 6.50 -44.66
N SER A 472 14.48 7.00 -44.31
CA SER A 472 14.27 8.42 -43.97
C SER A 472 14.33 8.60 -42.45
N PRO A 473 15.30 9.35 -41.90
CA PRO A 473 15.44 9.52 -40.45
C PRO A 473 14.20 10.13 -39.78
N GLY A 474 13.53 11.07 -40.46
CA GLY A 474 12.30 11.70 -39.96
C GLY A 474 11.11 10.73 -39.90
N ILE A 475 10.96 9.85 -40.89
CA ILE A 475 9.90 8.83 -40.87
C ILE A 475 10.22 7.75 -39.82
N LEU A 476 11.47 7.32 -39.74
CA LEU A 476 11.92 6.35 -38.73
C LEU A 476 11.66 6.87 -37.31
N SER A 477 11.98 8.13 -37.02
CA SER A 477 11.77 8.72 -35.69
C SER A 477 10.30 8.81 -35.27
N ILE A 478 9.36 8.83 -36.22
CA ILE A 478 7.91 8.76 -35.93
C ILE A 478 7.53 7.34 -35.50
N PHE A 479 7.97 6.31 -36.22
CA PHE A 479 7.68 4.91 -35.84
C PHE A 479 8.41 4.51 -34.55
N GLU A 480 9.64 5.00 -34.35
CA GLU A 480 10.41 4.84 -33.12
C GLU A 480 9.82 5.57 -31.90
N LYS A 481 8.81 6.46 -32.06
CA LYS A 481 8.01 6.97 -30.94
C LYS A 481 6.88 6.03 -30.53
N VAL A 482 6.38 5.20 -31.44
CA VAL A 482 5.21 4.34 -31.23
C VAL A 482 5.61 2.91 -30.85
N ALA A 483 6.75 2.41 -31.34
CA ALA A 483 7.16 1.02 -31.11
C ALA A 483 8.68 0.80 -31.04
N VAL A 484 9.07 -0.36 -30.52
CA VAL A 484 10.40 -0.96 -30.64
C VAL A 484 10.38 -1.92 -31.83
N LEU A 485 11.22 -1.65 -32.82
CA LEU A 485 11.24 -2.38 -34.12
C LEU A 485 12.63 -2.93 -34.48
N ASP A 486 13.66 -2.55 -33.71
CA ASP A 486 15.09 -2.77 -33.92
C ASP A 486 15.65 -3.99 -33.16
N LYS A 487 14.95 -4.45 -32.11
CA LYS A 487 15.44 -5.49 -31.17
C LYS A 487 15.05 -6.93 -31.52
N GLY A 488 14.61 -7.20 -32.75
CA GLY A 488 14.10 -8.51 -33.18
C GLY A 488 12.63 -8.74 -32.80
N SER A 489 12.03 -9.82 -33.32
CA SER A 489 10.57 -10.04 -33.25
C SER A 489 10.05 -10.37 -31.85
N GLU A 490 10.85 -11.07 -31.03
CA GLU A 490 10.55 -11.36 -29.62
C GLU A 490 10.48 -10.11 -28.72
N ASN A 491 11.20 -9.05 -29.07
CA ASN A 491 11.31 -7.82 -28.27
C ASN A 491 10.43 -6.68 -28.81
N LYS A 492 9.63 -6.96 -29.85
CA LYS A 492 8.63 -6.01 -30.37
C LYS A 492 7.63 -5.65 -29.28
N GLN A 493 7.35 -4.36 -29.15
CA GLN A 493 6.39 -3.80 -28.22
C GLN A 493 6.06 -2.37 -28.67
N PHE A 494 4.92 -1.86 -28.27
CA PHE A 494 4.64 -0.43 -28.33
C PHE A 494 5.42 0.34 -27.27
N LYS A 495 5.46 1.67 -27.44
CA LYS A 495 5.92 2.64 -26.45
C LYS A 495 4.74 3.49 -26.00
N ASP A 496 4.87 4.08 -24.83
CA ASP A 496 3.72 4.57 -24.06
C ASP A 496 2.91 5.69 -24.72
N PHE A 497 3.52 6.38 -25.67
CA PHE A 497 2.85 7.35 -26.53
C PHE A 497 1.58 6.78 -27.19
N ILE A 498 1.51 5.48 -27.51
CA ILE A 498 0.29 4.88 -28.08
C ILE A 498 -0.93 4.99 -27.14
N PHE A 499 -0.70 4.88 -25.83
CA PHE A 499 -1.76 4.73 -24.84
C PHE A 499 -2.47 6.08 -24.53
N VAL A 500 -1.81 7.19 -24.83
CA VAL A 500 -2.36 8.57 -24.75
C VAL A 500 -2.88 9.11 -26.10
N LEU A 501 -2.79 8.34 -27.19
CA LEU A 501 -3.39 8.73 -28.48
C LEU A 501 -4.92 8.79 -28.41
N SER A 502 -5.49 9.60 -29.29
CA SER A 502 -6.93 9.63 -29.54
C SER A 502 -7.49 8.26 -29.98
N LYS A 503 -8.77 7.99 -29.66
CA LYS A 503 -9.51 6.76 -30.03
C LYS A 503 -9.31 6.33 -31.48
N LYS A 504 -9.38 7.30 -32.40
CA LYS A 504 -9.23 7.09 -33.85
C LYS A 504 -7.84 6.57 -34.22
N GLU A 505 -6.79 7.14 -33.63
CA GLU A 505 -5.42 6.73 -33.94
C GLU A 505 -5.06 5.42 -33.23
N GLN A 506 -5.53 5.16 -32.01
CA GLN A 506 -5.42 3.82 -31.40
C GLN A 506 -6.08 2.74 -32.28
N ALA A 507 -7.32 2.98 -32.74
CA ALA A 507 -8.01 2.07 -33.65
C ALA A 507 -7.21 1.86 -34.95
N ALA A 508 -6.62 2.93 -35.52
CA ALA A 508 -5.83 2.84 -36.72
C ALA A 508 -4.51 2.05 -36.55
N VAL A 509 -3.77 2.20 -35.45
CA VAL A 509 -2.58 1.36 -35.16
C VAL A 509 -2.99 -0.11 -35.05
N ILE A 510 -4.03 -0.42 -34.27
CA ILE A 510 -4.47 -1.81 -34.08
C ILE A 510 -5.01 -2.42 -35.38
N ARG A 511 -5.79 -1.67 -36.18
CA ARG A 511 -6.22 -2.05 -37.54
C ARG A 511 -5.02 -2.40 -38.43
N GLY A 512 -3.96 -1.61 -38.39
CA GLY A 512 -2.73 -1.88 -39.14
C GLY A 512 -2.05 -3.18 -38.70
N LEU A 513 -1.88 -3.38 -37.39
CA LEU A 513 -1.24 -4.57 -36.82
C LEU A 513 -2.03 -5.86 -37.11
N PHE A 514 -3.34 -5.87 -36.91
CA PHE A 514 -4.18 -7.01 -37.29
C PHE A 514 -4.26 -7.21 -38.81
N THR A 515 -4.07 -6.17 -39.63
CA THR A 515 -4.01 -6.33 -41.09
C THR A 515 -2.76 -7.09 -41.53
N ALA A 516 -1.62 -6.92 -40.86
CA ALA A 516 -0.43 -7.75 -41.08
C ALA A 516 -0.59 -9.13 -40.43
N ASP A 517 -0.29 -9.24 -39.13
CA ASP A 517 -0.11 -10.49 -38.39
C ASP A 517 -1.43 -11.20 -38.00
N GLY A 518 -2.58 -10.53 -38.19
CA GLY A 518 -3.88 -11.04 -37.79
C GLY A 518 -4.59 -11.90 -38.84
N TYR A 519 -5.53 -12.73 -38.40
CA TYR A 519 -6.36 -13.57 -39.28
C TYR A 519 -7.76 -13.86 -38.71
N VAL A 520 -8.67 -14.28 -39.58
CA VAL A 520 -10.03 -14.72 -39.22
C VAL A 520 -10.07 -16.25 -39.22
N ALA A 521 -10.45 -16.85 -38.09
CA ALA A 521 -10.60 -18.28 -37.91
C ALA A 521 -12.08 -18.70 -37.91
N ASN A 522 -12.40 -19.77 -38.62
CA ASN A 522 -13.71 -20.42 -38.61
C ASN A 522 -13.55 -21.94 -38.76
N TYR A 523 -13.29 -22.63 -37.65
CA TYR A 523 -12.98 -24.07 -37.62
C TYR A 523 -14.15 -24.89 -37.06
N GLY A 524 -15.33 -24.76 -37.67
CA GLY A 524 -16.56 -25.44 -37.26
C GLY A 524 -17.21 -24.84 -36.01
N ASP A 525 -18.28 -25.49 -35.56
CA ASP A 525 -19.39 -24.96 -34.73
C ASP A 525 -19.02 -24.11 -33.51
N LYS A 526 -17.84 -24.31 -32.91
CA LYS A 526 -17.43 -23.66 -31.65
C LYS A 526 -16.06 -22.95 -31.71
N SER A 527 -15.48 -22.75 -32.89
CA SER A 527 -14.13 -22.20 -33.04
C SER A 527 -14.05 -21.05 -34.06
N GLN A 528 -14.79 -19.97 -33.80
CA GLN A 528 -14.86 -18.77 -34.64
C GLN A 528 -14.33 -17.52 -33.93
N TYR A 529 -13.17 -17.01 -34.35
CA TYR A 529 -12.48 -15.90 -33.69
C TYR A 529 -11.62 -15.09 -34.66
N ILE A 530 -11.29 -13.85 -34.30
CA ILE A 530 -10.17 -13.10 -34.89
C ILE A 530 -8.93 -13.45 -34.06
N SER A 531 -7.78 -13.64 -34.69
CA SER A 531 -6.49 -13.90 -34.02
C SER A 531 -5.47 -12.82 -34.36
N LEU A 532 -4.53 -12.61 -33.44
CA LEU A 532 -3.24 -11.97 -33.64
C LEU A 532 -2.19 -12.87 -32.98
N ASP A 533 -1.33 -13.49 -33.78
CA ASP A 533 -0.34 -14.46 -33.28
C ASP A 533 1.06 -13.85 -33.34
N SER A 534 1.81 -13.92 -32.23
CA SER A 534 3.14 -13.28 -32.15
C SER A 534 4.11 -14.07 -31.27
N VAL A 535 5.41 -13.84 -31.48
CA VAL A 535 6.50 -14.32 -30.62
C VAL A 535 6.84 -13.32 -29.50
N SER A 536 6.28 -12.11 -29.53
CA SER A 536 6.31 -11.18 -28.39
C SER A 536 5.00 -11.30 -27.61
N LEU A 537 5.08 -11.83 -26.39
CA LEU A 537 3.94 -11.83 -25.45
C LEU A 537 3.60 -10.40 -25.00
N GLU A 538 4.60 -9.53 -24.84
CA GLU A 538 4.41 -8.15 -24.39
C GLU A 538 3.59 -7.32 -25.38
N LEU A 539 3.87 -7.45 -26.69
CA LEU A 539 3.05 -6.81 -27.72
C LEU A 539 1.58 -7.25 -27.61
N LEU A 540 1.32 -8.54 -27.38
CA LEU A 540 -0.05 -9.03 -27.24
C LEU A 540 -0.74 -8.51 -25.97
N LYS A 541 -0.03 -8.42 -24.83
CA LYS A 541 -0.56 -7.79 -23.61
C LYS A 541 -0.95 -6.33 -23.85
N GLN A 542 -0.06 -5.55 -24.47
CA GLN A 542 -0.32 -4.14 -24.78
C GLN A 542 -1.49 -3.97 -25.76
N VAL A 543 -1.61 -4.83 -26.78
CA VAL A 543 -2.78 -4.89 -27.66
C VAL A 543 -4.06 -5.21 -26.88
N GLN A 544 -4.02 -6.18 -25.97
CA GLN A 544 -5.17 -6.58 -25.13
C GLN A 544 -5.68 -5.44 -24.24
N ILE A 545 -4.79 -4.60 -23.70
CA ILE A 545 -5.14 -3.39 -22.94
C ILE A 545 -5.78 -2.33 -23.86
N ILE A 546 -5.19 -2.06 -25.02
CA ILE A 546 -5.76 -1.07 -25.98
C ILE A 546 -7.14 -1.51 -26.47
N LEU A 547 -7.34 -2.80 -26.75
CA LEU A 547 -8.65 -3.37 -27.12
C LEU A 547 -9.71 -3.15 -26.02
N LEU A 548 -9.32 -3.20 -24.73
CA LEU A 548 -10.23 -2.99 -23.61
C LEU A 548 -10.77 -1.55 -23.52
N ASN A 549 -10.05 -0.53 -24.01
CA ASN A 549 -10.59 0.84 -24.12
C ASN A 549 -11.84 0.91 -25.00
N PHE A 550 -11.89 0.12 -26.09
CA PHE A 550 -13.08 0.00 -26.94
C PHE A 550 -14.17 -0.85 -26.29
N GLY A 551 -13.84 -1.64 -25.26
CA GLY A 551 -14.70 -2.67 -24.68
C GLY A 551 -14.63 -4.01 -25.44
N ILE A 552 -13.52 -4.26 -26.13
CA ILE A 552 -13.26 -5.53 -26.82
C ILE A 552 -12.51 -6.43 -25.83
N LYS A 553 -13.15 -7.51 -25.38
CA LYS A 553 -12.46 -8.52 -24.57
C LYS A 553 -11.66 -9.45 -25.48
N ALA A 554 -10.36 -9.57 -25.23
CA ALA A 554 -9.48 -10.47 -25.94
C ALA A 554 -8.91 -11.53 -24.97
N LYS A 555 -8.56 -12.71 -25.50
CA LYS A 555 -7.89 -13.79 -24.77
C LYS A 555 -6.56 -14.20 -25.40
N ILE A 556 -5.47 -14.08 -24.64
CA ILE A 556 -4.15 -14.61 -25.00
C ILE A 556 -4.09 -16.11 -24.69
N TYR A 557 -3.50 -16.87 -25.60
CA TYR A 557 -3.10 -18.26 -25.46
C TYR A 557 -1.58 -18.35 -25.65
N GLU A 558 -0.86 -18.69 -24.59
CA GLU A 558 0.60 -18.79 -24.63
C GLU A 558 1.09 -20.13 -25.20
N ASN A 559 2.35 -20.17 -25.63
CA ASN A 559 3.15 -21.36 -25.96
C ASN A 559 2.42 -22.45 -26.76
N ARG A 560 1.72 -22.07 -27.83
CA ARG A 560 0.85 -22.96 -28.63
C ARG A 560 1.54 -24.15 -29.32
N ARG A 561 2.89 -24.23 -29.25
CA ARG A 561 3.69 -25.37 -29.76
C ARG A 561 3.91 -26.49 -28.73
N ALA A 562 3.59 -26.28 -27.45
CA ALA A 562 3.69 -27.30 -26.38
C ALA A 562 5.03 -28.08 -26.39
N GLY A 563 6.15 -27.35 -26.32
CA GLY A 563 7.50 -27.94 -26.32
C GLY A 563 8.03 -28.43 -27.67
N LYS A 564 7.23 -28.40 -28.77
CA LYS A 564 7.74 -28.67 -30.13
C LYS A 564 8.54 -27.49 -30.67
N LEU A 565 9.81 -27.44 -30.29
CA LEU A 565 10.80 -26.46 -30.72
C LEU A 565 11.38 -26.75 -32.13
N THR A 566 10.88 -27.74 -32.86
CA THR A 566 11.19 -27.93 -34.29
C THR A 566 9.92 -27.94 -35.14
N SER A 567 10.07 -27.50 -36.40
CA SER A 567 9.03 -27.54 -37.43
C SER A 567 9.67 -27.68 -38.80
N PHE A 568 9.04 -28.44 -39.69
CA PHE A 568 9.33 -28.31 -41.11
C PHE A 568 8.81 -26.96 -41.59
N LEU A 569 9.68 -26.19 -42.27
CA LEU A 569 9.36 -24.93 -42.93
C LEU A 569 10.00 -24.91 -44.34
N PRO A 570 9.49 -24.11 -45.28
CA PRO A 570 10.11 -23.95 -46.60
C PRO A 570 11.54 -23.41 -46.48
N ASP A 571 12.48 -24.01 -47.21
CA ASP A 571 13.92 -23.69 -47.12
C ASP A 571 14.34 -22.41 -47.88
N GLY A 572 13.38 -21.75 -48.55
CA GLY A 572 13.60 -20.62 -49.44
C GLY A 572 14.00 -20.99 -50.89
N LYS A 573 14.10 -22.29 -51.21
CA LYS A 573 14.42 -22.81 -52.55
C LYS A 573 13.31 -23.69 -53.15
N GLY A 574 12.29 -24.01 -52.35
CA GLY A 574 11.11 -24.77 -52.77
C GLY A 574 10.98 -26.15 -52.10
N ASP A 575 11.90 -26.50 -51.19
CA ASP A 575 11.88 -27.74 -50.43
C ASP A 575 11.54 -27.48 -48.95
N TYR A 576 11.30 -28.53 -48.16
CA TYR A 576 11.00 -28.43 -46.74
C TYR A 576 12.15 -28.96 -45.88
N LYS A 577 12.59 -28.14 -44.92
CA LYS A 577 13.64 -28.51 -43.97
C LYS A 577 13.15 -28.32 -42.54
N GLU A 578 13.63 -29.16 -41.62
CA GLU A 578 13.38 -28.99 -40.19
C GLU A 578 14.22 -27.82 -39.64
N TYR A 579 13.54 -26.84 -39.03
CA TYR A 579 14.14 -25.67 -38.39
C TYR A 579 13.78 -25.62 -36.91
N PRO A 580 14.68 -25.10 -36.05
CA PRO A 580 14.31 -24.64 -34.72
C PRO A 580 13.26 -23.53 -34.83
N VAL A 581 12.17 -23.64 -34.07
CA VAL A 581 11.07 -22.66 -34.03
C VAL A 581 10.85 -22.16 -32.61
N LYS A 582 10.70 -20.84 -32.48
CA LYS A 582 10.35 -20.19 -31.22
C LYS A 582 8.92 -20.57 -30.81
N GLU A 583 8.65 -20.50 -29.51
CA GLU A 583 7.29 -20.54 -28.99
C GLU A 583 6.47 -19.37 -29.56
N ILE A 584 5.14 -19.54 -29.63
CA ILE A 584 4.25 -18.56 -30.23
C ILE A 584 2.98 -18.42 -29.40
N HIS A 585 2.61 -17.18 -29.16
CA HIS A 585 1.45 -16.75 -28.39
C HIS A 585 0.35 -16.30 -29.36
N SER A 586 -0.91 -16.27 -28.92
CA SER A 586 -2.07 -16.07 -29.79
C SER A 586 -3.16 -15.32 -29.05
N LEU A 587 -3.31 -14.03 -29.33
CA LEU A 587 -4.39 -13.19 -28.83
C LEU A 587 -5.63 -13.42 -29.70
N ARG A 588 -6.79 -13.67 -29.09
CA ARG A 588 -8.03 -13.99 -29.81
C ARG A 588 -9.20 -13.14 -29.34
N ILE A 589 -9.99 -12.67 -30.30
CA ILE A 589 -11.22 -11.92 -30.09
C ILE A 589 -12.38 -12.78 -30.57
N SER A 590 -13.41 -12.95 -29.75
CA SER A 590 -14.55 -13.84 -30.03
C SER A 590 -15.87 -13.23 -29.54
N ARG A 591 -16.99 -13.94 -29.68
CA ARG A 591 -18.32 -13.51 -29.22
C ARG A 591 -18.64 -12.05 -29.65
N SER A 592 -19.38 -11.27 -28.86
CA SER A 592 -19.71 -9.87 -29.21
C SER A 592 -18.48 -8.97 -29.35
N SER A 593 -17.37 -9.28 -28.68
CA SER A 593 -16.10 -8.56 -28.87
C SER A 593 -15.62 -8.61 -30.33
N ARG A 594 -16.01 -9.66 -31.08
CA ARG A 594 -15.76 -9.81 -32.53
C ARG A 594 -16.63 -8.91 -33.41
N ILE A 595 -17.78 -8.45 -32.90
CA ILE A 595 -18.63 -7.43 -33.53
C ILE A 595 -18.06 -6.05 -33.25
N ILE A 596 -17.81 -5.73 -31.96
CA ILE A 596 -17.22 -4.45 -31.53
C ILE A 596 -15.86 -4.22 -32.22
N PHE A 597 -15.05 -5.27 -32.41
CA PHE A 597 -13.83 -5.14 -33.20
C PHE A 597 -14.12 -4.75 -34.65
N GLU A 598 -15.12 -5.32 -35.33
CA GLU A 598 -15.45 -4.92 -36.72
C GLU A 598 -15.88 -3.45 -36.80
N ASP A 599 -16.76 -3.03 -35.90
CA ASP A 599 -17.36 -1.68 -35.88
C ASP A 599 -16.34 -0.59 -35.51
N GLU A 600 -15.50 -0.82 -34.51
CA GLU A 600 -14.59 0.18 -33.93
C GLU A 600 -13.18 0.17 -34.54
N ILE A 601 -12.72 -0.99 -35.02
CA ILE A 601 -11.32 -1.21 -35.43
C ILE A 601 -11.27 -1.82 -36.83
N GLY A 602 -11.62 -3.09 -36.99
CA GLY A 602 -11.63 -3.83 -38.24
C GLY A 602 -10.24 -4.15 -38.80
N PHE A 603 -10.24 -4.77 -39.97
CA PHE A 603 -9.07 -4.86 -40.85
C PHE A 603 -9.11 -3.71 -41.88
N MET A 604 -8.02 -3.49 -42.61
CA MET A 604 -8.07 -2.68 -43.84
C MET A 604 -9.13 -3.20 -44.80
N GLU A 605 -9.88 -2.28 -45.44
CA GLU A 605 -10.95 -2.65 -46.37
C GLU A 605 -10.39 -3.36 -47.61
N GLU A 606 -9.15 -3.02 -47.99
CA GLU A 606 -8.38 -3.67 -49.05
C GLU A 606 -7.90 -5.08 -48.68
N SER A 607 -8.02 -5.51 -47.41
CA SER A 607 -7.65 -6.86 -46.98
C SER A 607 -8.82 -7.84 -47.14
N TYR A 608 -8.54 -9.01 -47.71
CA TYR A 608 -9.48 -10.13 -47.75
C TYR A 608 -9.95 -10.55 -46.34
N LYS A 609 -9.16 -10.29 -45.30
CA LYS A 609 -9.48 -10.51 -43.88
C LYS A 609 -10.71 -9.70 -43.45
N SER A 610 -10.94 -8.50 -44.02
CA SER A 610 -12.12 -7.67 -43.77
C SER A 610 -13.41 -8.33 -44.30
N ALA A 611 -13.36 -8.85 -45.53
CA ALA A 611 -14.49 -9.59 -46.12
C ALA A 611 -14.77 -10.92 -45.39
N GLN A 612 -13.73 -11.61 -44.91
CA GLN A 612 -13.87 -12.80 -44.07
C GLN A 612 -14.55 -12.50 -42.72
N LEU A 613 -14.19 -11.38 -42.08
CA LEU A 613 -14.81 -10.97 -40.81
C LEU A 613 -16.29 -10.61 -40.99
N LYS A 614 -16.60 -9.75 -41.97
CA LYS A 614 -17.97 -9.38 -42.36
C LYS A 614 -18.85 -10.62 -42.57
N LYS A 615 -18.35 -11.57 -43.36
CA LYS A 615 -19.03 -12.84 -43.61
C LYS A 615 -19.25 -13.64 -42.32
N LEU A 616 -18.22 -13.78 -41.49
CA LEU A 616 -18.28 -14.54 -40.24
C LEU A 616 -19.26 -13.93 -39.22
N ASN A 617 -19.36 -12.61 -39.15
CA ASN A 617 -20.28 -11.90 -38.26
C ASN A 617 -21.74 -11.97 -38.73
N VAL A 618 -22.00 -12.05 -40.04
CA VAL A 618 -23.34 -12.31 -40.60
C VAL A 618 -23.76 -13.78 -40.43
N GLU A 619 -22.84 -14.74 -40.64
CA GLU A 619 -23.16 -16.18 -40.60
C GLU A 619 -23.23 -16.76 -39.18
N ILE A 620 -22.46 -16.24 -38.22
CA ILE A 620 -22.31 -16.82 -36.88
C ILE A 620 -22.71 -15.81 -35.80
N ALA A 621 -23.94 -15.98 -35.30
CA ALA A 621 -24.48 -15.23 -34.17
C ALA A 621 -23.57 -15.30 -32.93
N THR A 622 -23.53 -14.21 -32.16
CA THR A 622 -22.62 -14.06 -31.01
C THR A 622 -23.36 -13.80 -29.71
N TYR A 623 -22.84 -14.36 -28.62
CA TYR A 623 -23.27 -14.03 -27.25
C TYR A 623 -22.57 -12.76 -26.75
N LEU A 624 -23.12 -12.10 -25.73
CA LEU A 624 -22.47 -10.96 -25.08
C LEU A 624 -21.24 -11.41 -24.29
N ASP A 625 -20.06 -10.88 -24.62
CA ASP A 625 -18.93 -10.85 -23.69
C ASP A 625 -19.20 -9.78 -22.63
N GLN A 626 -19.24 -10.19 -21.37
CA GLN A 626 -19.15 -9.26 -20.25
C GLN A 626 -17.69 -8.84 -20.07
N LEU A 627 -17.47 -7.57 -19.70
CA LEU A 627 -16.15 -7.06 -19.31
C LEU A 627 -15.83 -7.51 -17.87
N SER A 628 -15.61 -8.82 -17.73
CA SER A 628 -15.15 -9.46 -16.51
C SER A 628 -14.59 -10.83 -16.81
N ASP A 629 -13.56 -11.23 -16.08
CA ASP A 629 -12.78 -12.43 -16.38
C ASP A 629 -12.33 -13.20 -15.15
N ASP A 630 -12.39 -14.51 -15.24
CA ASP A 630 -12.01 -15.39 -14.15
C ASP A 630 -10.49 -15.37 -13.92
N ILE A 631 -10.04 -15.81 -12.75
CA ILE A 631 -8.63 -15.79 -12.37
C ILE A 631 -7.91 -17.09 -12.76
N LEU A 632 -6.66 -16.96 -13.20
CA LEU A 632 -5.79 -18.07 -13.63
C LEU A 632 -4.73 -18.40 -12.58
N SER A 633 -4.03 -17.38 -12.08
CA SER A 633 -2.94 -17.52 -11.09
C SER A 633 -2.66 -16.20 -10.38
N LEU A 634 -2.05 -16.31 -9.19
CA LEU A 634 -1.29 -15.25 -8.56
C LEU A 634 0.16 -15.75 -8.38
N GLU A 635 1.13 -15.06 -8.97
CA GLU A 635 2.53 -15.54 -9.05
C GLU A 635 3.51 -14.54 -8.43
N PHE A 636 4.14 -14.88 -7.32
CA PHE A 636 5.12 -14.03 -6.61
C PHE A 636 6.32 -13.61 -7.51
N LEU A 637 6.51 -12.31 -7.75
CA LEU A 637 7.60 -11.75 -8.57
C LEU A 637 8.80 -11.19 -7.77
N GLY A 638 8.73 -11.07 -6.44
CA GLY A 638 9.87 -10.57 -5.64
C GLY A 638 9.84 -9.06 -5.38
N ASN A 639 10.99 -8.38 -5.39
CA ASN A 639 11.22 -6.97 -4.96
C ASN A 639 11.25 -5.99 -6.16
N GLN A 640 10.48 -4.90 -6.17
CA GLN A 640 10.58 -3.76 -7.15
C GLN A 640 10.49 -2.38 -6.39
N ASP A 641 10.10 -1.21 -6.98
CA ASP A 641 9.94 0.20 -6.38
C ASP A 641 8.43 0.73 -6.26
N VAL A 642 7.89 1.97 -5.91
CA VAL A 642 6.41 2.19 -5.47
C VAL A 642 5.74 3.46 -4.80
N PHE A 643 4.37 3.61 -4.79
CA PHE A 643 3.51 4.75 -4.27
C PHE A 643 1.91 4.39 -3.97
N ASP A 644 0.88 5.08 -3.26
CA ASP A 644 -0.69 5.00 -2.99
C ASP A 644 -1.91 5.98 -3.46
N LEU A 645 -2.34 7.16 -2.86
CA LEU A 645 -3.27 8.38 -3.09
C LEU A 645 -4.33 8.87 -1.96
N THR A 646 -4.87 10.15 -1.93
CA THR A 646 -5.84 10.82 -0.90
C THR A 646 -7.37 11.33 -1.13
N GLU A 647 -8.16 11.11 -2.21
CA GLU A 647 -9.66 11.24 -2.49
C GLU A 647 -10.57 10.81 -1.37
N SER A 648 -11.80 11.31 -1.41
CA SER A 648 -12.75 11.34 -0.32
C SER A 648 -14.12 10.74 -0.65
N GLU A 649 -14.64 10.91 -1.87
CA GLU A 649 -16.05 10.74 -2.23
C GLU A 649 -16.61 9.37 -1.89
N THR A 650 -15.82 8.31 -2.01
CA THR A 650 -16.26 6.90 -1.88
C THR A 650 -15.35 5.86 -1.09
N SER A 651 -14.27 5.19 -1.64
CA SER A 651 -13.17 4.14 -1.28
C SER A 651 -12.36 3.22 -2.42
N HIS A 652 -11.77 3.52 -3.65
CA HIS A 652 -11.03 2.78 -4.86
C HIS A 652 -10.63 3.53 -6.28
N PHE A 653 -9.49 3.36 -7.10
CA PHE A 653 -9.06 4.10 -8.44
C PHE A 653 -9.23 3.67 -9.98
N VAL A 654 -8.25 3.12 -10.79
CA VAL A 654 -8.28 2.32 -12.10
C VAL A 654 -6.89 1.71 -12.50
N ALA A 655 -6.78 0.40 -12.81
CA ALA A 655 -5.48 -0.35 -12.86
C ALA A 655 -5.30 -1.43 -13.97
N ASN A 656 -4.57 -1.22 -15.08
CA ASN A 656 -4.49 -2.16 -16.24
C ASN A 656 -5.89 -2.58 -16.78
N GLY A 657 -6.90 -1.74 -16.56
CA GLY A 657 -8.30 -2.09 -16.81
C GLY A 657 -8.95 -3.00 -15.76
N ILE A 658 -8.43 -3.04 -14.53
CA ILE A 658 -8.86 -3.77 -13.32
C ILE A 658 -9.09 -2.73 -12.17
N ALA A 659 -9.36 -3.11 -10.89
CA ALA A 659 -10.01 -2.30 -9.82
C ALA A 659 -9.56 -2.54 -8.30
N VAL A 660 -9.20 -1.54 -7.39
CA VAL A 660 -8.36 -1.56 -6.11
C VAL A 660 -8.57 -0.41 -4.93
N HIS A 661 -8.30 -0.49 -3.53
CA HIS A 661 -8.65 0.45 -2.26
C HIS A 661 -7.99 0.67 -0.70
N ASN A 662 -7.02 1.53 -0.17
CA ASN A 662 -6.00 1.51 1.04
C ASN A 662 -6.21 1.70 2.63
N CYS A 663 -5.70 2.73 3.43
CA CYS A 663 -4.54 2.69 4.48
C CYS A 663 -4.54 3.01 6.09
N SER A 664 -4.70 2.10 7.12
CA SER A 664 -4.19 2.31 8.53
C SER A 664 -4.05 1.20 9.63
N GLU A 665 -3.15 1.45 10.63
CA GLU A 665 -3.24 1.04 12.07
C GLU A 665 -2.73 2.07 13.12
N TYR A 666 -1.48 2.09 13.61
CA TYR A 666 -1.14 2.81 14.87
C TYR A 666 -1.55 4.32 14.91
N MET A 667 -2.29 4.72 15.96
CA MET A 667 -3.14 5.92 15.93
C MET A 667 -2.64 7.12 16.74
N PHE A 668 -1.93 8.04 16.07
CA PHE A 668 -1.97 9.46 16.40
C PHE A 668 -1.70 10.30 15.13
N LEU A 669 -1.56 11.62 15.27
CA LEU A 669 -1.16 12.54 14.19
C LEU A 669 0.13 12.08 13.50
N ASP A 670 0.20 12.34 12.19
CA ASP A 670 1.36 12.00 11.37
C ASP A 670 2.65 12.71 11.86
N ASN A 671 3.80 12.04 11.74
CA ASN A 671 5.11 12.51 12.22
C ASN A 671 5.14 12.79 13.74
N THR A 672 4.65 11.86 14.56
CA THR A 672 4.75 11.90 16.02
C THR A 672 5.39 10.63 16.58
N ALA A 673 5.82 10.65 17.84
CA ALA A 673 6.41 9.50 18.51
C ALA A 673 5.83 9.31 19.91
N CYS A 674 5.73 8.05 20.35
CA CYS A 674 5.22 7.67 21.65
C CYS A 674 6.19 6.75 22.40
N ASN A 675 6.40 7.09 23.66
CA ASN A 675 7.20 6.35 24.63
C ASN A 675 6.27 5.67 25.63
N LEU A 676 6.57 4.40 25.90
CA LEU A 676 5.68 3.50 26.62
C LEU A 676 6.31 3.02 27.93
N ALA A 677 5.45 2.76 28.90
CA ALA A 677 5.75 1.98 30.11
C ALA A 677 4.59 1.04 30.40
N SER A 678 4.83 -0.05 31.13
CA SER A 678 3.78 -1.01 31.47
C SER A 678 3.86 -1.44 32.92
N VAL A 679 2.76 -1.27 33.64
CA VAL A 679 2.58 -1.66 35.05
C VAL A 679 2.26 -3.15 35.15
N ASN A 680 2.85 -3.87 36.10
CA ASN A 680 2.57 -5.28 36.35
C ASN A 680 1.42 -5.42 37.35
N LEU A 681 0.20 -5.75 36.89
CA LEU A 681 -0.98 -5.82 37.77
C LEU A 681 -0.85 -6.82 38.93
N ARG A 682 -0.05 -7.88 38.77
CA ARG A 682 0.19 -8.87 39.84
C ARG A 682 1.04 -8.34 41.00
N ARG A 683 1.72 -7.19 40.85
CA ARG A 683 2.41 -6.49 41.95
C ARG A 683 1.46 -5.63 42.80
N PHE A 684 0.18 -5.56 42.45
CA PHE A 684 -0.87 -4.80 43.15
C PHE A 684 -2.09 -5.67 43.51
N PHE A 685 -1.93 -7.00 43.55
CA PHE A 685 -3.04 -7.92 43.83
C PHE A 685 -2.71 -8.83 45.01
N GLU A 686 -3.58 -8.81 46.04
CA GLU A 686 -3.42 -9.54 47.29
C GLU A 686 -4.20 -10.86 47.28
N GLU A 687 -3.48 -11.98 47.19
CA GLU A 687 -4.05 -13.33 47.10
C GLU A 687 -4.72 -13.80 48.39
N SER A 688 -4.55 -13.06 49.50
CA SER A 688 -5.10 -13.44 50.81
C SER A 688 -6.59 -13.11 50.96
N ASP A 689 -7.09 -12.14 50.20
CA ASP A 689 -8.50 -11.70 50.19
C ASP A 689 -9.05 -11.36 48.79
N ASN A 690 -8.25 -11.57 47.74
CA ASN A 690 -8.51 -11.20 46.34
C ASN A 690 -8.76 -9.69 46.12
N SER A 691 -8.16 -8.83 46.94
CA SER A 691 -8.20 -7.38 46.77
C SER A 691 -7.11 -6.84 45.84
N PHE A 692 -7.33 -5.65 45.30
CA PHE A 692 -6.38 -4.92 44.44
C PHE A 692 -5.97 -3.60 45.11
N ASP A 693 -4.66 -3.36 45.25
CA ASP A 693 -4.13 -2.11 45.81
C ASP A 693 -4.24 -0.97 44.81
N VAL A 694 -5.43 -0.37 44.80
CA VAL A 694 -5.72 0.88 44.09
C VAL A 694 -4.70 1.97 44.40
N LYS A 695 -4.20 2.11 45.63
CA LYS A 695 -3.34 3.24 46.01
C LYS A 695 -1.92 3.10 45.49
N GLY A 696 -1.33 1.91 45.61
CA GLY A 696 -0.05 1.59 44.97
C GLY A 696 -0.14 1.71 43.46
N PHE A 697 -1.26 1.28 42.86
CA PHE A 697 -1.50 1.42 41.43
C PHE A 697 -1.64 2.89 41.00
N GLU A 698 -2.49 3.68 41.66
CA GLU A 698 -2.64 5.14 41.46
C GLU A 698 -1.25 5.82 41.54
N HIS A 699 -0.48 5.58 42.60
CA HIS A 699 0.85 6.18 42.77
C HIS A 699 1.84 5.77 41.68
N THR A 700 1.83 4.50 41.28
CA THR A 700 2.67 3.99 40.18
C THR A 700 2.29 4.64 38.85
N CYS A 701 0.99 4.82 38.57
CA CYS A 701 0.54 5.55 37.37
C CYS A 701 1.03 7.00 37.38
N ARG A 702 0.91 7.72 38.50
CA ARG A 702 1.42 9.09 38.64
C ARG A 702 2.94 9.17 38.38
N LEU A 703 3.72 8.33 39.07
CA LEU A 703 5.18 8.27 38.93
C LEU A 703 5.59 8.04 37.48
N TRP A 704 4.99 7.05 36.81
CA TRP A 704 5.38 6.70 35.44
C TRP A 704 4.86 7.68 34.39
N THR A 705 3.76 8.40 34.60
CA THR A 705 3.39 9.54 33.76
C THR A 705 4.49 10.61 33.77
N VAL A 706 5.08 10.92 34.93
CA VAL A 706 6.21 11.87 35.03
C VAL A 706 7.49 11.33 34.37
N VAL A 707 7.80 10.04 34.53
CA VAL A 707 8.95 9.38 33.84
C VAL A 707 8.79 9.47 32.31
N LEU A 708 7.58 9.28 31.80
CA LEU A 708 7.29 9.36 30.38
C LEU A 708 7.35 10.80 29.86
N GLU A 709 6.77 11.78 30.56
CA GLU A 709 6.87 13.21 30.17
C GLU A 709 8.33 13.71 30.16
N ILE A 710 9.14 13.36 31.17
CA ILE A 710 10.58 13.68 31.17
C ILE A 710 11.29 13.06 29.96
N SER A 711 10.86 11.88 29.51
CA SER A 711 11.47 11.20 28.36
C SER A 711 11.25 11.91 27.03
N VAL A 712 10.18 12.72 26.88
CA VAL A 712 9.98 13.59 25.71
C VAL A 712 11.12 14.60 25.60
N LEU A 713 11.54 15.18 26.74
CA LEU A 713 12.61 16.18 26.82
C LEU A 713 14.00 15.60 26.51
N MET A 714 14.23 14.33 26.85
CA MET A 714 15.52 13.65 26.63
C MET A 714 15.80 13.37 25.15
N ALA A 715 14.76 13.28 24.34
CA ALA A 715 14.84 12.57 23.08
C ALA A 715 15.59 13.31 21.96
N GLN A 716 15.96 12.53 20.95
CA GLN A 716 16.21 12.97 19.58
C GLN A 716 15.40 12.09 18.61
N PHE A 717 15.09 12.64 17.44
CA PHE A 717 14.12 12.12 16.49
C PHE A 717 14.69 12.09 15.06
N PRO A 718 14.15 11.25 14.15
CA PRO A 718 14.75 10.97 12.85
C PRO A 718 14.61 12.10 11.82
N SER A 719 13.74 13.09 12.03
CA SER A 719 13.56 14.26 11.16
C SER A 719 13.14 15.50 11.96
N LYS A 720 13.06 16.65 11.29
CA LYS A 720 12.67 17.95 11.87
C LYS A 720 11.23 17.93 12.38
N GLU A 721 10.35 17.37 11.57
CA GLU A 721 8.89 17.33 11.73
C GLU A 721 8.54 16.46 12.94
N VAL A 722 9.15 15.27 13.03
CA VAL A 722 8.99 14.35 14.17
C VAL A 722 9.52 14.94 15.47
N ALA A 723 10.63 15.68 15.42
CA ALA A 723 11.16 16.37 16.59
C ALA A 723 10.22 17.47 17.11
N GLN A 724 9.66 18.27 16.21
CA GLN A 724 8.76 19.36 16.57
C GLN A 724 7.41 18.82 17.08
N LEU A 725 6.71 18.01 16.31
CA LEU A 725 5.35 17.57 16.63
C LEU A 725 5.31 16.67 17.87
N SER A 726 6.33 15.84 18.11
CA SER A 726 6.44 15.06 19.35
C SER A 726 6.66 15.94 20.59
N TYR A 727 7.33 17.09 20.44
CA TYR A 727 7.51 18.08 21.51
C TYR A 727 6.26 18.97 21.71
N ASP A 728 5.51 19.24 20.64
CA ASP A 728 4.32 20.09 20.65
C ASP A 728 3.08 19.37 21.22
N TYR A 729 2.91 18.07 20.94
CA TYR A 729 1.76 17.25 21.42
C TYR A 729 2.09 16.35 22.62
N ARG A 730 3.36 15.97 22.81
CA ARG A 730 3.86 15.31 24.04
C ARG A 730 3.15 13.98 24.35
N THR A 731 3.05 13.11 23.35
CA THR A 731 2.25 11.86 23.38
C THR A 731 2.92 10.73 24.16
N LEU A 732 2.32 10.34 25.28
CA LEU A 732 2.78 9.26 26.16
C LEU A 732 1.91 8.01 26.02
N GLY A 733 2.45 6.87 26.46
CA GLY A 733 1.79 5.57 26.38
C GLY A 733 1.99 4.69 27.63
N LEU A 734 1.45 5.12 28.77
CA LEU A 734 1.35 4.25 29.94
C LEU A 734 0.30 3.15 29.74
N GLY A 735 0.65 1.90 30.02
CA GLY A 735 -0.24 0.74 29.97
C GLY A 735 0.00 -0.22 31.13
N TYR A 736 -0.53 -1.44 31.03
CA TYR A 736 -0.27 -2.52 31.98
C TYR A 736 -0.08 -3.88 31.30
N ALA A 737 0.36 -4.87 32.09
CA ALA A 737 0.51 -6.28 31.77
C ALA A 737 -0.14 -7.16 32.87
N ASN A 738 -0.17 -8.49 32.65
CA ASN A 738 -0.52 -9.49 33.66
C ASN A 738 -2.01 -9.51 34.09
N LEU A 739 -2.93 -8.98 33.27
CA LEU A 739 -4.37 -8.97 33.56
C LEU A 739 -4.97 -10.38 33.62
N GLY A 740 -4.67 -11.23 32.63
CA GLY A 740 -5.09 -12.63 32.61
C GLY A 740 -4.66 -13.39 33.86
N SER A 741 -3.40 -13.23 34.28
CA SER A 741 -2.86 -13.80 35.52
C SER A 741 -3.60 -13.35 36.77
N MET A 742 -3.94 -12.06 36.86
CA MET A 742 -4.65 -11.50 38.01
C MET A 742 -6.03 -12.12 38.13
N LEU A 743 -6.82 -12.12 37.05
CA LEU A 743 -8.15 -12.73 37.01
C LEU A 743 -8.11 -14.23 37.32
N MET A 744 -7.12 -14.95 36.78
CA MET A 744 -6.93 -16.38 37.01
C MET A 744 -6.68 -16.70 38.49
N VAL A 745 -5.83 -15.93 39.16
CA VAL A 745 -5.53 -16.10 40.60
C VAL A 745 -6.71 -15.69 41.47
N SER A 746 -7.51 -14.69 41.08
CA SER A 746 -8.80 -14.39 41.71
C SER A 746 -9.84 -15.53 41.59
N GLY A 747 -9.61 -16.52 40.71
CA GLY A 747 -10.61 -17.52 40.35
C GLY A 747 -11.72 -17.01 39.41
N ILE A 748 -11.53 -15.83 38.81
CA ILE A 748 -12.52 -15.15 37.96
C ILE A 748 -12.28 -15.59 36.50
N PRO A 749 -13.29 -16.18 35.81
CA PRO A 749 -13.16 -16.54 34.40
C PRO A 749 -12.91 -15.31 33.53
N TYR A 750 -11.91 -15.38 32.64
CA TYR A 750 -11.54 -14.25 31.76
C TYR A 750 -12.69 -13.79 30.85
N ASP A 751 -13.46 -14.74 30.28
CA ASP A 751 -14.76 -14.42 29.67
C ASP A 751 -15.86 -14.43 30.74
N SER A 752 -15.96 -13.33 31.49
CA SER A 752 -17.07 -13.05 32.38
C SER A 752 -17.38 -11.56 32.42
N ASP A 753 -18.62 -11.21 32.78
CA ASP A 753 -19.00 -9.82 32.98
C ASP A 753 -18.23 -9.18 34.16
N GLU A 754 -17.82 -9.99 35.14
CA GLU A 754 -17.00 -9.60 36.29
C GLU A 754 -15.57 -9.25 35.88
N ALA A 755 -14.93 -10.09 35.05
CA ALA A 755 -13.64 -9.77 34.44
C ALA A 755 -13.70 -8.48 33.60
N ARG A 756 -14.78 -8.30 32.81
CA ARG A 756 -15.02 -7.06 32.05
C ARG A 756 -15.17 -5.83 32.95
N GLY A 757 -15.93 -5.93 34.03
CA GLY A 757 -16.13 -4.85 35.01
C GLY A 757 -14.83 -4.45 35.72
N ILE A 758 -14.07 -5.43 36.20
CA ILE A 758 -12.77 -5.22 36.86
C ILE A 758 -11.74 -4.63 35.89
N ALA A 759 -11.61 -5.19 34.69
CA ALA A 759 -10.69 -4.69 33.68
C ALA A 759 -11.00 -3.23 33.31
N GLY A 760 -12.28 -2.92 33.02
CA GLY A 760 -12.72 -1.56 32.72
C GLY A 760 -12.41 -0.56 33.83
N ALA A 761 -12.57 -0.95 35.10
CA ALA A 761 -12.19 -0.09 36.23
C ALA A 761 -10.68 0.11 36.37
N ILE A 762 -9.87 -0.94 36.21
CA ILE A 762 -8.40 -0.83 36.26
C ILE A 762 -7.88 0.06 35.12
N THR A 763 -8.40 -0.10 33.89
CA THR A 763 -8.07 0.81 32.78
C THR A 763 -8.50 2.25 33.07
N ALA A 764 -9.71 2.45 33.60
CA ALA A 764 -10.23 3.78 33.91
C ALA A 764 -9.43 4.49 35.02
N ILE A 765 -9.03 3.77 36.08
CA ILE A 765 -8.13 4.30 37.12
C ILE A 765 -6.81 4.74 36.48
N MET A 766 -6.16 3.87 35.71
CA MET A 766 -4.87 4.18 35.06
C MET A 766 -4.94 5.44 34.20
N THR A 767 -5.91 5.52 33.28
CA THR A 767 -6.00 6.63 32.33
C THR A 767 -6.51 7.91 32.98
N GLY A 768 -7.49 7.83 33.89
CA GLY A 768 -7.93 8.98 34.67
C GLY A 768 -6.80 9.59 35.49
N VAL A 769 -6.07 8.77 36.25
CA VAL A 769 -4.91 9.21 37.05
C VAL A 769 -3.79 9.78 36.18
N ALA A 770 -3.52 9.20 35.01
CA ALA A 770 -2.51 9.72 34.10
C ALA A 770 -2.90 11.11 33.54
N TYR A 771 -4.17 11.32 33.17
CA TYR A 771 -4.66 12.65 32.76
C TYR A 771 -4.75 13.65 33.92
N THR A 772 -5.13 13.22 35.13
CA THR A 772 -5.06 14.03 36.36
C THR A 772 -3.62 14.51 36.61
N THR A 773 -2.64 13.61 36.52
CA THR A 773 -1.20 13.95 36.65
C THR A 773 -0.75 14.91 35.54
N SER A 774 -1.23 14.70 34.31
CA SER A 774 -0.96 15.60 33.18
C SER A 774 -1.56 17.00 33.38
N ALA A 775 -2.75 17.10 33.98
CA ALA A 775 -3.38 18.38 34.31
C ALA A 775 -2.72 19.09 35.51
N GLU A 776 -2.24 18.34 36.50
CA GLU A 776 -1.38 18.88 37.57
C GLU A 776 -0.10 19.48 36.99
N MET A 777 0.63 18.71 36.16
CA MET A 777 1.86 19.19 35.50
C MET A 777 1.59 20.44 34.64
N ALA A 778 0.45 20.52 33.95
CA ALA A 778 0.06 21.70 33.19
C ALA A 778 -0.09 22.96 34.07
N GLY A 779 -0.55 22.80 35.31
CA GLY A 779 -0.69 23.89 36.28
C GLY A 779 0.63 24.51 36.76
N PHE A 780 1.76 23.82 36.57
CA PHE A 780 3.10 24.30 36.94
C PHE A 780 4.00 24.61 35.73
N LEU A 781 3.88 23.83 34.66
CA LEU A 781 4.78 23.84 33.50
C LEU A 781 4.12 24.34 32.20
N GLY A 782 2.82 24.64 32.25
CA GLY A 782 1.98 24.92 31.08
C GLY A 782 1.46 23.65 30.40
N ALA A 783 0.32 23.76 29.73
CA ALA A 783 -0.23 22.72 28.86
C ALA A 783 0.69 22.43 27.64
N PHE A 784 0.41 21.39 26.85
CA PHE A 784 1.12 21.17 25.59
C PHE A 784 0.84 22.31 24.59
N ALA A 785 1.78 22.54 23.66
CA ALA A 785 1.82 23.77 22.85
C ALA A 785 0.55 24.00 22.00
N ARG A 786 -0.10 22.90 21.59
CA ARG A 786 -1.31 22.89 20.75
C ARG A 786 -2.61 22.69 21.54
N TYR A 787 -2.58 22.88 22.87
CA TYR A 787 -3.74 22.63 23.73
C TYR A 787 -4.90 23.60 23.49
N GLU A 788 -4.65 24.92 23.46
CA GLU A 788 -5.75 25.90 23.36
C GLU A 788 -6.50 25.78 22.02
N ASP A 789 -5.79 25.44 20.93
CA ASP A 789 -6.38 25.10 19.63
C ASP A 789 -7.40 23.95 19.75
N ASN A 790 -7.02 22.89 20.47
CA ASN A 790 -7.75 21.62 20.53
C ASN A 790 -8.67 21.46 21.77
N LYS A 791 -8.69 22.46 22.65
CA LYS A 791 -9.27 22.45 24.00
C LYS A 791 -10.69 21.91 24.08
N GLN A 792 -11.56 22.28 23.14
CA GLN A 792 -12.95 21.82 23.12
C GLN A 792 -13.06 20.32 22.79
N HIS A 793 -12.24 19.83 21.85
CA HIS A 793 -12.18 18.41 21.49
C HIS A 793 -11.57 17.57 22.60
N MET A 794 -10.48 18.04 23.20
CA MET A 794 -9.85 17.33 24.31
C MET A 794 -10.81 17.23 25.51
N LEU A 795 -11.47 18.32 25.90
CA LEU A 795 -12.44 18.28 27.01
C LEU A 795 -13.67 17.42 26.69
N ARG A 796 -14.13 17.37 25.42
CA ARG A 796 -15.15 16.40 24.96
C ARG A 796 -14.72 14.96 25.24
N VAL A 797 -13.51 14.58 24.83
CA VAL A 797 -12.96 13.24 25.03
C VAL A 797 -12.85 12.87 26.51
N MET A 798 -12.40 13.80 27.37
CA MET A 798 -12.30 13.53 28.81
C MET A 798 -13.68 13.42 29.49
N ARG A 799 -14.68 14.20 29.06
CA ARG A 799 -16.08 14.02 29.50
C ARG A 799 -16.68 12.71 29.00
N ASN A 800 -16.31 12.23 27.82
CA ASN A 800 -16.73 10.93 27.30
C ASN A 800 -16.13 9.75 28.09
N HIS A 801 -14.83 9.80 28.43
CA HIS A 801 -14.24 8.80 29.32
C HIS A 801 -14.90 8.83 30.72
N ARG A 802 -15.17 10.01 31.26
CA ARG A 802 -15.93 10.18 32.51
C ARG A 802 -17.33 9.56 32.40
N ALA A 803 -18.04 9.77 31.29
CA ALA A 803 -19.35 9.14 31.06
C ALA A 803 -19.26 7.60 31.07
N ALA A 804 -18.20 7.02 30.51
CA ALA A 804 -17.96 5.57 30.55
C ALA A 804 -17.71 5.03 31.97
N ALA A 805 -17.01 5.77 32.82
CA ALA A 805 -16.80 5.39 34.22
C ALA A 805 -18.11 5.38 35.05
N TYR A 806 -19.14 6.11 34.62
CA TYR A 806 -20.48 6.16 35.22
C TYR A 806 -21.52 5.27 34.48
N ASP A 807 -21.16 4.59 33.39
CA ASP A 807 -22.07 3.96 32.41
C ASP A 807 -23.22 4.89 31.95
N ALA A 808 -22.89 6.18 31.81
CA ALA A 808 -23.84 7.26 31.52
C ALA A 808 -24.12 7.38 30.01
N GLN A 809 -24.72 6.34 29.43
CA GLN A 809 -24.94 6.17 27.99
C GLN A 809 -25.56 7.38 27.27
N GLU A 810 -26.43 8.17 27.92
CA GLU A 810 -27.06 9.36 27.31
C GLU A 810 -26.24 10.66 27.42
N VAL A 811 -24.99 10.58 27.88
CA VAL A 811 -24.11 11.76 28.11
C VAL A 811 -22.91 11.79 27.15
N TYR A 812 -22.71 10.77 26.31
CA TYR A 812 -21.64 10.78 25.30
C TYR A 812 -21.82 11.90 24.26
N GLU A 813 -20.79 12.74 24.12
CA GLU A 813 -20.72 13.86 23.19
C GLU A 813 -19.95 13.48 21.92
N GLY A 814 -20.63 13.52 20.76
CA GLY A 814 -19.96 13.42 19.45
C GLY A 814 -19.33 12.06 19.14
N ILE A 815 -19.90 10.98 19.67
CA ILE A 815 -19.56 9.59 19.36
C ILE A 815 -20.80 8.93 18.73
N GLU A 816 -20.61 8.15 17.66
CA GLU A 816 -21.69 7.41 17.03
C GLU A 816 -21.90 6.03 17.67
N ILE A 817 -20.81 5.29 17.88
CA ILE A 817 -20.84 3.96 18.51
C ILE A 817 -20.51 4.13 20.01
N LYS A 818 -21.55 4.32 20.83
CA LYS A 818 -21.43 4.43 22.29
C LYS A 818 -20.77 3.16 22.87
N PRO A 819 -19.64 3.25 23.61
CA PRO A 819 -19.04 2.08 24.24
C PRO A 819 -19.81 1.65 25.50
N GLN A 820 -19.62 0.40 25.91
CA GLN A 820 -20.12 -0.09 27.18
C GLN A 820 -19.35 0.56 28.34
N GLY A 821 -20.06 1.10 29.33
CA GLY A 821 -19.44 1.65 30.55
C GLY A 821 -19.17 0.58 31.62
N ILE A 822 -18.64 1.02 32.76
CA ILE A 822 -18.33 0.13 33.89
C ILE A 822 -19.65 -0.25 34.59
N ASN A 823 -20.20 -1.41 34.24
CA ASN A 823 -21.44 -1.89 34.83
C ASN A 823 -21.25 -2.24 36.33
N ALA A 824 -21.84 -1.42 37.19
CA ALA A 824 -21.73 -1.52 38.65
C ALA A 824 -22.20 -2.85 39.25
N LYS A 825 -23.02 -3.64 38.54
CA LYS A 825 -23.41 -5.00 38.98
C LYS A 825 -22.22 -5.97 39.03
N TYR A 826 -21.19 -5.69 38.24
CA TYR A 826 -20.08 -6.62 37.95
C TYR A 826 -18.70 -6.02 38.24
N CYS A 827 -18.64 -4.86 38.90
CA CYS A 827 -17.39 -4.24 39.32
C CYS A 827 -17.41 -4.04 40.84
N PRO A 828 -16.38 -4.48 41.59
CA PRO A 828 -16.29 -4.22 43.02
C PRO A 828 -16.40 -2.72 43.34
N ASP A 829 -17.25 -2.36 44.31
CA ASP A 829 -17.58 -0.96 44.67
C ASP A 829 -16.34 -0.07 44.84
N TYR A 830 -15.25 -0.61 45.40
CA TYR A 830 -14.00 0.13 45.63
C TYR A 830 -13.24 0.45 44.33
N LEU A 831 -13.25 -0.45 43.35
CA LEU A 831 -12.66 -0.22 42.02
C LEU A 831 -13.52 0.76 41.22
N LEU A 832 -14.85 0.61 41.25
CA LEU A 832 -15.77 1.54 40.59
C LEU A 832 -15.65 2.96 41.17
N THR A 833 -15.60 3.09 42.50
CA THR A 833 -15.44 4.38 43.18
C THR A 833 -14.12 5.05 42.81
N ALA A 834 -13.02 4.29 42.72
CA ALA A 834 -11.73 4.81 42.30
C ALA A 834 -11.71 5.22 40.82
N ALA A 835 -12.30 4.42 39.92
CA ALA A 835 -12.44 4.73 38.51
C ALA A 835 -13.24 6.02 38.26
N ILE A 836 -14.36 6.18 38.97
CA ILE A 836 -15.19 7.40 38.95
C ILE A 836 -14.38 8.61 39.43
N LYS A 837 -13.76 8.51 40.62
CA LYS A 837 -12.92 9.57 41.21
C LYS A 837 -11.82 10.01 40.26
N ALA A 838 -11.10 9.07 39.65
CA ALA A 838 -9.99 9.35 38.74
C ALA A 838 -10.43 10.19 37.53
N TRP A 839 -11.64 9.99 37.02
CA TRP A 839 -12.19 10.76 35.90
C TRP A 839 -12.87 12.08 36.30
N ASP A 840 -13.47 12.14 37.50
CA ASP A 840 -13.92 13.41 38.08
C ASP A 840 -12.73 14.37 38.29
N GLU A 841 -11.63 13.88 38.87
CA GLU A 841 -10.41 14.66 39.12
C GLU A 841 -9.72 15.06 37.80
N ALA A 842 -9.66 14.16 36.81
CA ALA A 842 -9.07 14.44 35.49
C ALA A 842 -9.79 15.59 34.78
N VAL A 843 -11.13 15.53 34.69
CA VAL A 843 -11.93 16.60 34.06
C VAL A 843 -11.82 17.90 34.86
N GLN A 844 -11.97 17.85 36.19
CA GLN A 844 -11.95 19.06 37.03
C GLN A 844 -10.60 19.81 36.96
N LEU A 845 -9.47 19.09 37.00
CA LEU A 845 -8.15 19.72 36.87
C LEU A 845 -7.85 20.14 35.45
N GLY A 846 -8.28 19.38 34.44
CA GLY A 846 -8.09 19.71 33.03
C GLY A 846 -8.86 20.94 32.55
N GLU A 847 -10.10 21.14 33.01
CA GLU A 847 -10.86 22.37 32.75
C GLU A 847 -10.19 23.61 33.36
N LYS A 848 -9.50 23.43 34.49
CA LYS A 848 -8.82 24.50 35.23
C LYS A 848 -7.42 24.84 34.70
N ASN A 849 -6.61 23.83 34.40
CA ASN A 849 -5.17 23.96 34.12
C ASN A 849 -4.82 23.68 32.65
N GLY A 850 -5.70 23.03 31.89
CA GLY A 850 -5.31 22.28 30.69
C GLY A 850 -4.58 20.99 31.00
N TYR A 851 -4.00 20.36 29.98
CA TYR A 851 -3.26 19.09 30.11
C TYR A 851 -1.85 19.22 29.53
N ARG A 852 -0.88 18.54 30.13
CA ARG A 852 0.52 18.55 29.69
C ARG A 852 0.77 17.66 28.46
N ASN A 853 -0.13 16.73 28.16
CA ASN A 853 0.05 15.68 27.16
C ASN A 853 -1.25 15.46 26.37
N ALA A 854 -1.19 15.44 25.03
CA ALA A 854 -2.36 15.16 24.19
C ALA A 854 -2.89 13.73 24.37
N GLN A 855 -1.98 12.78 24.61
CA GLN A 855 -2.24 11.37 24.91
C GLN A 855 -1.38 10.93 26.11
N THR A 856 -1.95 10.14 27.02
CA THR A 856 -1.25 9.68 28.24
C THR A 856 -1.09 8.15 28.33
N THR A 857 -2.04 7.38 27.82
CA THR A 857 -2.08 5.91 27.97
C THR A 857 -2.25 5.15 26.66
N VAL A 858 -1.62 3.98 26.58
CA VAL A 858 -1.91 2.94 25.58
C VAL A 858 -1.53 1.58 26.15
N ILE A 859 -2.33 0.54 25.90
CA ILE A 859 -2.00 -0.83 26.28
C ILE A 859 -1.20 -1.44 25.12
N ALA A 860 0.00 -1.94 25.42
CA ALA A 860 0.92 -2.52 24.44
C ALA A 860 1.01 -4.05 24.60
N PRO A 861 1.47 -4.80 23.58
CA PRO A 861 1.64 -6.26 23.69
C PRO A 861 2.67 -6.72 24.73
N THR A 862 3.53 -5.82 25.23
CA THR A 862 4.54 -6.07 26.28
C THR A 862 5.56 -7.22 26.11
N GLY A 863 5.50 -8.04 25.06
CA GLY A 863 6.16 -9.36 24.99
C GLY A 863 7.65 -9.47 25.39
N THR A 864 8.48 -8.44 25.21
CA THR A 864 9.86 -8.44 25.75
C THR A 864 9.94 -7.98 27.21
N ILE A 865 9.12 -7.02 27.62
CA ILE A 865 9.17 -6.38 28.95
C ILE A 865 8.34 -7.13 30.00
N GLY A 866 7.35 -7.93 29.60
CA GLY A 866 6.70 -8.90 30.47
C GLY A 866 7.68 -9.91 31.05
N LEU A 867 8.59 -10.44 30.22
CA LEU A 867 9.68 -11.33 30.67
C LEU A 867 10.64 -10.65 31.66
N VAL A 868 10.88 -9.33 31.52
CA VAL A 868 11.69 -8.55 32.47
C VAL A 868 10.95 -8.32 33.80
N MET A 869 9.62 -8.28 33.77
CA MET A 869 8.77 -8.12 34.96
C MET A 869 8.33 -9.44 35.61
N ASP A 870 8.75 -10.58 35.07
CA ASP A 870 8.27 -11.92 35.47
C ASP A 870 6.73 -12.01 35.37
N CYS A 871 6.19 -11.52 34.24
CA CYS A 871 4.76 -11.59 33.93
C CYS A 871 4.37 -12.96 33.38
N ASP A 872 3.33 -13.57 33.97
CA ASP A 872 2.70 -14.78 33.45
C ASP A 872 1.86 -14.55 32.19
N THR A 873 1.21 -13.38 32.06
CA THR A 873 0.51 -12.97 30.82
C THR A 873 0.90 -11.57 30.35
N THR A 874 0.84 -11.37 29.05
CA THR A 874 1.30 -10.17 28.34
C THR A 874 0.17 -9.17 28.13
N GLY A 875 0.37 -7.89 28.46
CA GLY A 875 -0.63 -6.85 28.22
C GLY A 875 -1.97 -7.12 28.93
N VAL A 876 -3.06 -7.01 28.18
CA VAL A 876 -4.40 -7.46 28.60
C VAL A 876 -4.59 -8.98 28.51
N GLU A 877 -3.78 -9.68 27.72
CA GLU A 877 -4.08 -11.01 27.21
C GLU A 877 -4.32 -12.07 28.32
N PRO A 878 -5.17 -13.08 28.05
CA PRO A 878 -5.23 -14.30 28.84
C PRO A 878 -3.93 -15.11 28.73
N ASP A 879 -3.77 -16.14 29.56
CA ASP A 879 -2.64 -17.07 29.39
C ASP A 879 -2.89 -17.97 28.17
N PHE A 880 -1.87 -18.11 27.34
CA PHE A 880 -1.90 -18.97 26.15
C PHE A 880 -1.79 -20.45 26.54
N ALA A 881 -1.05 -20.78 27.60
CA ALA A 881 -0.92 -22.15 28.10
C ALA A 881 -0.47 -22.21 29.56
N LEU A 882 -1.25 -22.89 30.40
CA LEU A 882 -0.93 -23.13 31.83
C LEU A 882 0.30 -24.03 32.07
N VAL A 883 0.89 -24.57 30.99
CA VAL A 883 2.17 -25.28 30.99
C VAL A 883 2.99 -24.68 29.86
N LYS A 884 4.12 -24.07 30.22
CA LYS A 884 5.00 -23.25 29.36
C LYS A 884 6.29 -24.02 29.03
#